data_AF-A0A957FLB9-F1
#
_entry.id   AF-A0A957FLB9-F1
#
_cell.length_a   1.000
_cell.length_b   1.000
_cell.length_c   1.000
_cell.angle_alpha   90.00
_cell.angle_beta   90.00
_cell.angle_gamma   90.00
#
_symmetry.space_group_name_H-M   'P 1'
#
loop_
_entity.id
_entity.type
_entity.pdbx_description
1 polymer ?
#
loop_
_entity_poly.entity_id
_entity_poly.type
_entity_poly.pdbx_seq_one_letter_code
_entity_poly.pdbx_strand_id
1 'polypeptide(L)'
;RAVDLSNAETAVLSFDYRRSSLDRSSDYIDLEISADGGASWTKLDSFTGPANDSSMRSATYNIIDFASSSTVIRFTTSNYMGNYDYLYVDNLEIAYTWSELEPPAPQPPSSEMPPLEALDGVNFTFNVQDDLYTYVAYNYKHNSGSRNWSSPWMEVNDDDATTTGDVRVSYLDGRQRHTFFEYGSDWNPVHGLWRTVNLSGATAAKLTFEYRRGAMEADDYLAAEISNDGGQTWFEVDRFYGGSIDSAFTEVSYNISPFISAETAVRFTSNFNDSGSDYDNGYIFKANIDFNAPPMPMLPNYYLDTLNVPAVWAMGIKGDAIGIAVIDSGISPENDFKKEPDDYSIASMRLMTNVSFNIDSSLALDTYGHGTHVASIAAGMGMNSDGFYKGVAPHAKLLSLKVADDNGMAYESDVVAALQWIYDLKGTMYEPVYNIRVVNLSINSTVEQSYNDSPLNAAVEILWLNDIVVVASAGNWINGYYNTINAAPANDPYIITVGASDENGNSNRSDDYMAVFSSRGVTMDGYNKPEIIAPGRNIVGTLSYKSWWRNDYPDNYVENMYFRASGTSMSAPMVSGAVALLLQSEPNLTPDQVKYRLTHTGSTMRTLLFGDYPYMDVYAAVSTPTTESANQDVIPNMLLAKMALIAYWASANGDENIDWSNVDWDAVNWDAVDWDAVDWNSVNWGSVNWGSVNWGSVNWGSVNWGSVNWGSVNWGSVNWGSVNWGSVNWGSVNWGSVNWD
;
A
#
# COMPACT_ATOMS: atom_id res chain seq x y z
N ARG A 1 -7.27 -18.25 12.56
CA ARG A 1 -6.16 -18.04 11.59
C ARG A 1 -5.05 -19.03 11.93
N ALA A 2 -4.35 -19.59 10.96
CA ALA A 2 -3.19 -20.45 11.20
C ALA A 2 -1.94 -19.60 11.38
N VAL A 3 -1.08 -19.99 12.32
CA VAL A 3 0.23 -19.41 12.57
C VAL A 3 1.27 -20.52 12.44
N ASP A 4 2.34 -20.27 11.71
CA ASP A 4 3.48 -21.18 11.64
C ASP A 4 4.39 -20.91 12.85
N LEU A 5 4.45 -21.87 13.76
CA LEU A 5 5.31 -21.88 14.94
C LEU A 5 6.31 -23.06 14.89
N SER A 6 6.48 -23.73 13.75
CA SER A 6 7.19 -25.03 13.63
C SER A 6 8.63 -25.05 14.17
N ASN A 7 9.31 -23.91 14.17
CA ASN A 7 10.68 -23.73 14.68
C ASN A 7 10.77 -22.91 15.99
N ALA A 8 9.64 -22.58 16.62
CA ALA A 8 9.63 -21.68 17.76
C ALA A 8 10.24 -22.39 18.98
N GLU A 9 11.04 -21.67 19.78
CA GLU A 9 11.57 -22.14 21.07
C GLU A 9 10.69 -21.75 22.24
N THR A 10 10.00 -20.61 22.11
CA THR A 10 8.98 -20.16 23.05
C THR A 10 7.76 -19.71 22.24
N ALA A 11 6.55 -19.90 22.78
CA ALA A 11 5.35 -19.34 22.19
C ALA A 11 4.34 -19.06 23.30
N VAL A 12 3.90 -17.81 23.40
CA VAL A 12 3.02 -17.32 24.45
C VAL A 12 1.85 -16.59 23.81
N LEU A 13 0.65 -17.13 23.97
CA LEU A 13 -0.61 -16.50 23.60
C LEU A 13 -1.04 -15.54 24.70
N SER A 14 -1.34 -14.29 24.37
CA SER A 14 -1.92 -13.32 25.29
C SER A 14 -3.09 -12.57 24.67
N PHE A 15 -4.06 -12.18 25.49
CA PHE A 15 -5.18 -11.32 25.09
C PHE A 15 -5.86 -10.69 26.30
N ASP A 16 -6.58 -9.60 26.05
CA ASP A 16 -7.50 -9.00 27.00
C ASP A 16 -8.93 -9.50 26.76
N TYR A 17 -9.69 -9.73 27.82
CA TYR A 17 -11.06 -10.21 27.76
C TYR A 17 -11.97 -9.60 28.82
N ARG A 18 -13.27 -9.60 28.55
CA ARG A 18 -14.32 -9.23 29.52
C ARG A 18 -15.56 -10.09 29.29
N ARG A 19 -15.99 -10.83 30.32
CA ARG A 19 -17.26 -11.57 30.27
C ARG A 19 -18.40 -10.61 30.55
N SER A 20 -19.45 -10.64 29.75
CA SER A 20 -20.62 -9.81 29.92
C SER A 20 -21.89 -10.65 29.91
N SER A 21 -22.67 -10.49 30.99
CA SER A 21 -23.96 -11.13 31.19
C SER A 21 -24.02 -12.65 31.10
N LEU A 22 -22.90 -13.38 31.31
CA LEU A 22 -22.98 -14.84 31.46
C LEU A 22 -23.80 -15.11 32.73
N ASP A 23 -25.05 -15.55 32.60
CA ASP A 23 -26.02 -15.49 33.70
C ASP A 23 -26.26 -16.85 34.38
N ARG A 24 -25.78 -17.94 33.76
CA ARG A 24 -25.83 -19.31 34.27
C ARG A 24 -24.45 -19.95 34.34
N SER A 25 -24.35 -21.00 35.17
CA SER A 25 -23.17 -21.86 35.21
C SER A 25 -22.99 -22.74 33.97
N SER A 26 -23.99 -22.78 33.09
CA SER A 26 -23.93 -23.47 31.79
C SER A 26 -23.32 -22.60 30.68
N ASP A 27 -23.13 -21.31 30.92
CA ASP A 27 -22.67 -20.38 29.90
C ASP A 27 -21.15 -20.35 29.98
N TYR A 28 -20.51 -20.80 28.91
CA TYR A 28 -19.07 -20.81 28.84
C TYR A 28 -18.59 -20.58 27.43
N ILE A 29 -17.40 -20.00 27.34
CA ILE A 29 -16.62 -19.93 26.12
C ILE A 29 -15.32 -20.70 26.37
N ASP A 30 -15.08 -21.76 25.61
CA ASP A 30 -13.86 -22.55 25.69
C ASP A 30 -12.82 -21.98 24.70
N LEU A 31 -11.60 -21.75 25.19
CA LEU A 31 -10.42 -21.46 24.36
C LEU A 31 -9.77 -22.79 23.99
N GLU A 32 -9.63 -23.05 22.69
CA GLU A 32 -9.07 -24.30 22.18
C GLU A 32 -7.95 -24.03 21.17
N ILE A 33 -6.95 -24.92 21.14
CA ILE A 33 -5.81 -24.88 20.23
C ILE A 33 -5.66 -26.21 19.50
N SER A 34 -5.13 -26.16 18.29
CA SER A 34 -4.81 -27.32 17.47
C SER A 34 -3.45 -27.11 16.82
N ALA A 35 -2.65 -28.18 16.78
CA ALA A 35 -1.35 -28.22 16.09
C ALA A 35 -1.44 -28.87 14.69
N ASP A 36 -2.63 -29.31 14.26
CA ASP A 36 -2.84 -30.07 13.02
C ASP A 36 -3.82 -29.39 12.07
N GLY A 37 -3.90 -28.05 12.12
CA GLY A 37 -4.77 -27.27 11.25
C GLY A 37 -6.25 -27.42 11.56
N GLY A 38 -6.60 -27.90 12.75
CA GLY A 38 -7.97 -28.04 13.24
C GLY A 38 -8.58 -29.44 13.12
N ALA A 39 -7.78 -30.47 12.84
CA ALA A 39 -8.25 -31.86 12.81
C ALA A 39 -8.48 -32.43 14.23
N SER A 40 -7.67 -32.01 15.21
CA SER A 40 -7.85 -32.29 16.64
C SER A 40 -7.68 -31.03 17.47
N TRP A 41 -8.48 -30.91 18.54
CA TRP A 41 -8.54 -29.71 19.39
C TRP A 41 -8.26 -30.04 20.84
N THR A 42 -7.41 -29.22 21.47
CA THR A 42 -7.10 -29.28 22.89
C THR A 42 -7.62 -28.02 23.55
N LYS A 43 -8.41 -28.18 24.63
CA LYS A 43 -8.89 -27.05 25.41
C LYS A 43 -7.77 -26.48 26.29
N LEU A 44 -7.50 -25.18 26.15
CA LEU A 44 -6.57 -24.42 26.97
C LEU A 44 -7.24 -23.81 28.21
N ASP A 45 -8.46 -23.26 28.06
CA ASP A 45 -9.19 -22.66 29.18
C ASP A 45 -10.70 -22.56 28.93
N SER A 46 -11.46 -22.17 29.96
CA SER A 46 -12.91 -21.97 29.90
C SER A 46 -13.35 -20.72 30.67
N PHE A 47 -14.01 -19.80 29.97
CA PHE A 47 -14.57 -18.57 30.52
C PHE A 47 -16.02 -18.81 30.93
N THR A 48 -16.24 -19.30 32.15
CA THR A 48 -17.56 -19.74 32.63
C THR A 48 -18.35 -18.66 33.40
N GLY A 49 -19.67 -18.71 33.30
CA GLY A 49 -20.63 -17.96 34.13
C GLY A 49 -20.99 -18.67 35.45
N PRO A 50 -21.81 -18.04 36.31
CA PRO A 50 -22.34 -16.69 36.15
C PRO A 50 -21.25 -15.63 36.38
N ALA A 51 -21.06 -14.71 35.43
CA ALA A 51 -20.01 -13.70 35.45
C ALA A 51 -20.36 -12.46 34.61
N ASN A 52 -20.08 -11.28 35.17
CA ASN A 52 -20.15 -10.00 34.49
C ASN A 52 -18.97 -9.13 34.96
N ASP A 53 -17.91 -9.09 34.17
CA ASP A 53 -16.68 -8.38 34.50
C ASP A 53 -16.87 -6.87 34.24
N SER A 54 -16.52 -6.02 35.21
CA SER A 54 -16.68 -4.56 35.09
C SER A 54 -15.60 -3.88 34.25
N SER A 55 -14.50 -4.58 33.97
CA SER A 55 -13.33 -4.08 33.22
C SER A 55 -12.68 -5.23 32.44
N MET A 56 -11.87 -4.87 31.43
CA MET A 56 -11.02 -5.85 30.73
C MET A 56 -10.02 -6.50 31.69
N ARG A 57 -9.70 -7.77 31.44
CA ARG A 57 -8.77 -8.62 32.19
C ARG A 57 -7.80 -9.25 31.19
N SER A 58 -6.55 -9.49 31.55
CA SER A 58 -5.60 -10.15 30.64
C SER A 58 -5.47 -11.65 30.93
N ALA A 59 -5.33 -12.45 29.89
CA ALA A 59 -5.04 -13.88 29.95
C ALA A 59 -3.75 -14.18 29.17
N THR A 60 -2.99 -15.18 29.63
CA THR A 60 -1.73 -15.56 28.99
C THR A 60 -1.51 -17.07 29.12
N TYR A 61 -1.18 -17.72 28.00
CA TYR A 61 -0.99 -19.17 27.90
C TYR A 61 0.31 -19.47 27.17
N ASN A 62 1.15 -20.33 27.75
CA ASN A 62 2.26 -20.92 27.01
C ASN A 62 1.68 -21.98 26.05
N ILE A 63 1.93 -21.81 24.76
CA ILE A 63 1.38 -22.65 23.70
C ILE A 63 2.47 -23.38 22.90
N ILE A 64 3.73 -23.37 23.36
CA ILE A 64 4.87 -23.96 22.66
C ILE A 64 4.68 -25.45 22.36
N ASP A 65 4.01 -26.19 23.24
CA ASP A 65 3.74 -27.62 23.04
C ASP A 65 2.78 -27.90 21.87
N PHE A 66 2.11 -26.86 21.35
CA PHE A 66 1.21 -26.92 20.20
C PHE A 66 1.81 -26.24 18.95
N ALA A 67 3.10 -25.89 19.00
CA ALA A 67 3.79 -25.24 17.92
C ALA A 67 3.97 -26.18 16.70
N SER A 68 3.50 -25.72 15.54
CA SER A 68 3.50 -26.46 14.28
C SER A 68 3.39 -25.49 13.12
N SER A 69 3.53 -25.96 11.88
CA SER A 69 3.27 -25.15 10.68
C SER A 69 1.79 -24.82 10.45
N SER A 70 0.91 -25.38 11.28
CA SER A 70 -0.54 -25.27 11.14
C SER A 70 -1.25 -24.98 12.46
N THR A 71 -0.58 -24.30 13.40
CA THR A 71 -1.15 -24.04 14.72
C THR A 71 -2.34 -23.08 14.58
N VAL A 72 -3.50 -23.47 15.11
CA VAL A 72 -4.73 -22.67 15.05
C VAL A 72 -5.37 -22.60 16.43
N ILE A 73 -5.96 -21.45 16.74
CA ILE A 73 -6.71 -21.20 17.98
C ILE A 73 -8.15 -20.84 17.62
N ARG A 74 -9.10 -21.27 18.46
CA ARG A 74 -10.50 -20.87 18.37
C ARG A 74 -11.11 -20.65 19.75
N PHE A 75 -12.23 -19.94 19.76
CA PHE A 75 -13.12 -19.83 20.90
C PHE A 75 -14.45 -20.51 20.53
N THR A 76 -14.96 -21.38 21.39
CA THR A 76 -16.22 -22.09 21.17
C THR A 76 -17.20 -21.81 22.30
N THR A 77 -18.46 -21.55 21.96
CA THR A 77 -19.49 -21.23 22.94
C THR A 77 -20.22 -22.49 23.38
N SER A 78 -20.77 -22.46 24.60
CA SER A 78 -21.73 -23.47 25.01
C SER A 78 -23.03 -23.34 24.22
N ASN A 79 -23.73 -24.46 24.02
CA ASN A 79 -25.02 -24.48 23.31
C ASN A 79 -26.16 -23.75 24.05
N TYR A 80 -25.88 -23.14 25.21
CA TYR A 80 -26.87 -22.54 26.09
C TYR A 80 -26.67 -21.03 26.31
N MET A 81 -25.72 -20.42 25.60
CA MET A 81 -25.50 -18.97 25.68
C MET A 81 -26.73 -18.19 25.19
N GLY A 82 -27.22 -17.29 26.03
CA GLY A 82 -28.31 -16.38 25.71
C GLY A 82 -27.89 -15.27 24.75
N ASN A 83 -28.88 -14.58 24.17
CA ASN A 83 -28.68 -13.50 23.19
C ASN A 83 -27.91 -12.27 23.73
N TYR A 84 -27.62 -12.22 25.03
CA TYR A 84 -26.91 -11.12 25.67
C TYR A 84 -25.61 -11.53 26.36
N ASP A 85 -25.18 -12.78 26.12
CA ASP A 85 -24.01 -13.36 26.75
C ASP A 85 -22.81 -13.15 25.82
N TYR A 86 -21.82 -12.39 26.27
CA TYR A 86 -20.67 -12.02 25.45
C TYR A 86 -19.35 -12.31 26.15
N LEU A 87 -18.36 -12.79 25.38
CA LEU A 87 -16.96 -12.65 25.72
C LEU A 87 -16.35 -11.63 24.77
N TYR A 88 -16.05 -10.44 25.28
CA TYR A 88 -15.24 -9.48 24.54
C TYR A 88 -13.79 -9.95 24.60
N VAL A 89 -13.09 -9.97 23.46
CA VAL A 89 -11.66 -10.30 23.35
C VAL A 89 -10.98 -9.21 22.53
N ASP A 90 -9.86 -8.70 23.01
CA ASP A 90 -9.06 -7.66 22.37
C ASP A 90 -7.57 -7.93 22.58
N ASN A 91 -6.67 -7.27 21.84
CA ASN A 91 -5.22 -7.42 21.94
C ASN A 91 -4.72 -8.89 21.86
N LEU A 92 -5.33 -9.72 21.00
CA LEU A 92 -4.95 -11.12 20.82
C LEU A 92 -3.62 -11.23 20.06
N GLU A 93 -2.58 -11.68 20.75
CA GLU A 93 -1.20 -11.78 20.26
C GLU A 93 -0.57 -13.14 20.60
N ILE A 94 0.36 -13.60 19.76
CA ILE A 94 1.26 -14.70 20.08
C ILE A 94 2.70 -14.18 19.97
N ALA A 95 3.40 -14.09 21.11
CA ALA A 95 4.82 -13.76 21.17
C ALA A 95 5.66 -15.05 21.15
N TYR A 96 6.70 -15.12 20.31
CA TYR A 96 7.54 -16.31 20.17
C TYR A 96 9.00 -15.96 19.83
N THR A 97 9.91 -16.91 20.05
CA THR A 97 11.34 -16.80 19.70
C THR A 97 11.76 -17.96 18.79
N TRP A 98 12.73 -17.75 17.91
CA TRP A 98 13.31 -18.80 17.06
C TRP A 98 14.76 -19.10 17.48
N SER A 99 15.21 -20.35 17.32
CA SER A 99 16.66 -20.62 17.28
C SER A 99 17.22 -20.24 15.91
N GLU A 100 18.38 -19.60 15.93
CA GLU A 100 19.17 -19.33 14.73
C GLU A 100 19.67 -20.68 14.18
N LEU A 101 19.10 -21.15 13.06
CA LEU A 101 19.57 -22.35 12.38
C LEU A 101 20.81 -21.99 11.56
N GLU A 102 21.96 -22.61 11.89
CA GLU A 102 23.10 -22.65 10.96
C GLU A 102 22.63 -23.21 9.60
N PRO A 103 22.98 -22.56 8.48
CA PRO A 103 22.54 -22.98 7.16
C PRO A 103 23.12 -24.37 6.81
N PRO A 104 22.31 -25.30 6.30
CA PRO A 104 22.79 -26.62 5.91
C PRO A 104 23.69 -26.52 4.68
N ALA A 105 24.77 -27.32 4.69
CA ALA A 105 25.74 -27.36 3.61
C ALA A 105 25.08 -27.66 2.24
N PRO A 106 25.49 -26.98 1.16
CA PRO A 106 24.85 -27.09 -0.14
C PRO A 106 25.02 -28.49 -0.74
N GLN A 107 23.91 -29.11 -1.14
CA GLN A 107 23.91 -30.35 -1.93
C GLN A 107 24.00 -30.03 -3.44
N PRO A 108 24.69 -30.85 -4.24
CA PRO A 108 24.88 -30.60 -5.67
C PRO A 108 23.60 -30.85 -6.48
N PRO A 109 23.46 -30.19 -7.65
CA PRO A 109 22.23 -30.19 -8.43
C PRO A 109 21.94 -31.55 -9.07
N SER A 110 20.76 -32.10 -8.83
CA SER A 110 20.26 -33.27 -9.55
C SER A 110 19.80 -32.86 -10.95
N SER A 111 20.46 -33.43 -11.96
CA SER A 111 20.03 -33.44 -13.36
C SER A 111 18.80 -34.33 -13.53
N GLU A 112 17.64 -33.76 -13.87
CA GLU A 112 16.62 -34.29 -14.79
C GLU A 112 15.30 -33.51 -14.62
N MET A 113 14.97 -32.67 -15.61
CA MET A 113 13.59 -32.22 -15.82
C MET A 113 12.87 -33.26 -16.71
N PRO A 114 11.65 -33.71 -16.36
CA PRO A 114 10.84 -34.50 -17.28
C PRO A 114 10.22 -33.61 -18.38
N PRO A 115 9.84 -34.19 -19.53
CA PRO A 115 9.47 -33.45 -20.73
C PRO A 115 8.01 -32.94 -20.70
N LEU A 116 7.79 -31.79 -21.35
CA LEU A 116 6.47 -31.25 -21.69
C LEU A 116 5.74 -32.19 -22.66
N GLU A 117 4.62 -32.78 -22.23
CA GLU A 117 3.64 -33.38 -23.13
C GLU A 117 2.40 -32.48 -23.32
N ALA A 118 1.76 -32.67 -24.47
CA ALA A 118 0.86 -31.78 -25.17
C ALA A 118 -0.44 -31.42 -24.42
N LEU A 119 -0.88 -30.17 -24.59
CA LEU A 119 -2.23 -29.70 -24.28
C LEU A 119 -3.22 -30.30 -25.28
N ASP A 120 -4.07 -31.22 -24.82
CA ASP A 120 -5.31 -31.58 -25.49
C ASP A 120 -6.46 -31.54 -24.48
N GLY A 121 -7.61 -31.05 -24.96
CA GLY A 121 -8.81 -30.57 -24.25
C GLY A 121 -9.02 -30.95 -22.77
N VAL A 122 -9.22 -29.93 -21.93
CA VAL A 122 -9.67 -30.11 -20.53
C VAL A 122 -11.01 -29.44 -20.29
N ASN A 123 -12.01 -30.25 -19.97
CA ASN A 123 -13.21 -29.85 -19.24
C ASN A 123 -12.86 -29.76 -17.75
N PHE A 124 -13.07 -28.60 -17.12
CA PHE A 124 -12.89 -28.44 -15.68
C PHE A 124 -14.24 -28.30 -14.97
N THR A 125 -14.50 -29.22 -14.05
CA THR A 125 -15.52 -29.11 -13.02
C THR A 125 -14.90 -28.45 -11.80
N PHE A 126 -15.45 -27.31 -11.35
CA PHE A 126 -14.93 -26.53 -10.22
C PHE A 126 -15.57 -26.96 -8.90
N ASN A 127 -14.72 -27.24 -7.91
CA ASN A 127 -15.08 -27.20 -6.50
C ASN A 127 -14.29 -26.08 -5.80
N VAL A 128 -15.00 -25.25 -5.04
CA VAL A 128 -14.54 -24.03 -4.35
C VAL A 128 -14.94 -24.13 -2.87
N GLN A 129 -14.06 -23.69 -1.97
CA GLN A 129 -14.37 -23.30 -0.59
C GLN A 129 -13.42 -22.15 -0.15
N ASP A 130 -14.03 -20.98 0.12
CA ASP A 130 -13.77 -19.81 1.01
C ASP A 130 -12.39 -19.58 1.71
N ASP A 131 -11.90 -18.38 2.11
CA ASP A 131 -12.49 -17.08 2.49
C ASP A 131 -11.40 -15.98 2.70
N LEU A 132 -11.70 -14.65 2.50
CA LEU A 132 -11.33 -13.48 3.36
C LEU A 132 -11.52 -12.08 2.68
N TYR A 133 -12.17 -11.19 3.46
CA TYR A 133 -12.84 -9.89 3.27
C TYR A 133 -12.07 -8.65 2.74
N THR A 134 -12.80 -7.74 2.03
CA THR A 134 -13.14 -6.36 2.49
C THR A 134 -14.17 -5.67 1.59
N TYR A 135 -15.38 -5.42 2.13
CA TYR A 135 -16.31 -4.42 1.62
C TYR A 135 -16.38 -3.31 2.68
N VAL A 136 -16.13 -2.07 2.26
CA VAL A 136 -16.16 -0.91 3.17
C VAL A 136 -17.58 -0.36 3.18
N ALA A 137 -18.08 -0.06 4.39
CA ALA A 137 -19.45 0.28 4.79
C ALA A 137 -20.06 1.55 4.20
N TYR A 138 -19.89 1.80 2.90
CA TYR A 138 -20.72 2.75 2.14
C TYR A 138 -20.95 2.36 0.68
N ASN A 139 -20.31 1.31 0.14
CA ASN A 139 -20.34 1.05 -1.30
C ASN A 139 -20.38 -0.45 -1.63
N TYR A 140 -21.43 -0.92 -2.31
CA TYR A 140 -21.51 -2.28 -2.85
C TYR A 140 -20.58 -2.51 -4.07
N LYS A 141 -19.27 -2.34 -3.90
CA LYS A 141 -18.23 -2.24 -4.95
C LYS A 141 -18.05 -3.43 -5.94
N HIS A 142 -19.01 -3.80 -6.78
CA HIS A 142 -18.73 -4.66 -7.96
C HIS A 142 -19.39 -4.17 -9.25
N ASN A 143 -18.58 -4.17 -10.32
CA ASN A 143 -18.93 -3.85 -11.69
C ASN A 143 -18.65 -5.08 -12.57
N SER A 144 -19.66 -5.61 -13.25
CA SER A 144 -19.46 -6.42 -14.45
C SER A 144 -19.91 -5.56 -15.62
N GLY A 145 -18.99 -5.04 -16.43
CA GLY A 145 -19.36 -4.33 -17.66
C GLY A 145 -18.27 -3.61 -18.43
N SER A 146 -18.63 -3.16 -19.64
CA SER A 146 -17.72 -2.52 -20.62
C SER A 146 -17.30 -1.08 -20.27
N ARG A 147 -17.91 -0.46 -19.25
CA ARG A 147 -17.47 0.81 -18.62
C ARG A 147 -17.55 0.70 -17.10
N ASN A 148 -16.69 1.45 -16.43
CA ASN A 148 -16.76 1.63 -14.98
C ASN A 148 -17.94 2.52 -14.58
N TRP A 149 -18.68 2.12 -13.55
CA TRP A 149 -19.70 2.96 -12.93
C TRP A 149 -19.02 4.20 -12.34
N SER A 150 -19.62 5.37 -12.54
CA SER A 150 -19.07 6.67 -12.11
C SER A 150 -19.29 6.92 -10.62
N SER A 151 -20.20 6.16 -10.00
CA SER A 151 -20.41 6.16 -8.57
C SER A 151 -20.42 4.73 -8.02
N PRO A 152 -20.15 4.56 -6.72
CA PRO A 152 -20.54 3.34 -6.05
C PRO A 152 -22.07 3.17 -6.03
N TRP A 153 -22.52 1.99 -5.60
CA TRP A 153 -23.90 1.77 -5.23
C TRP A 153 -24.23 2.50 -3.93
N MET A 154 -25.31 3.26 -3.99
CA MET A 154 -25.90 4.03 -2.91
C MET A 154 -27.22 3.38 -2.52
N GLU A 155 -27.45 3.18 -1.22
CA GLU A 155 -28.72 2.69 -0.71
C GLU A 155 -29.81 3.76 -0.79
N VAL A 156 -31.06 3.28 -0.79
CA VAL A 156 -32.27 4.11 -0.76
C VAL A 156 -33.13 3.63 0.38
N ASN A 157 -33.35 4.50 1.36
CA ASN A 157 -34.18 4.25 2.54
C ASN A 157 -33.76 2.99 3.31
N ASP A 158 -32.46 2.75 3.46
CA ASP A 158 -31.92 1.61 4.21
C ASP A 158 -30.82 2.07 5.18
N ASP A 159 -30.27 1.15 5.98
CA ASP A 159 -29.38 1.43 7.12
C ASP A 159 -27.91 1.74 6.75
N ASP A 160 -27.59 1.85 5.47
CA ASP A 160 -26.25 2.05 4.90
C ASP A 160 -25.25 0.91 5.25
N ALA A 161 -25.74 -0.28 5.69
CA ALA A 161 -24.90 -1.36 6.17
C ALA A 161 -24.87 -2.58 5.24
N THR A 162 -23.67 -3.07 4.92
CA THR A 162 -23.49 -4.13 3.90
C THR A 162 -24.04 -5.52 4.25
N THR A 163 -24.39 -5.75 5.53
CA THR A 163 -24.77 -7.06 6.08
C THR A 163 -25.98 -7.01 7.00
N THR A 164 -26.49 -5.82 7.29
CA THR A 164 -27.73 -5.60 8.06
C THR A 164 -28.68 -4.79 7.16
N GLY A 165 -29.91 -4.55 7.60
CA GLY A 165 -30.86 -3.78 6.81
C GLY A 165 -31.59 -4.58 5.73
N ASP A 166 -32.47 -3.87 5.02
CA ASP A 166 -33.46 -4.41 4.09
C ASP A 166 -32.85 -4.73 2.71
N VAL A 167 -31.67 -4.17 2.42
CA VAL A 167 -30.80 -4.46 1.29
C VAL A 167 -29.44 -4.90 1.81
N ARG A 168 -29.01 -6.10 1.46
CA ARG A 168 -27.69 -6.60 1.88
C ARG A 168 -26.99 -7.43 0.81
N VAL A 169 -25.69 -7.63 0.97
CA VAL A 169 -24.96 -8.63 0.19
C VAL A 169 -24.91 -9.93 0.95
N SER A 170 -25.54 -10.97 0.40
CA SER A 170 -25.60 -12.30 1.02
C SER A 170 -25.02 -13.38 0.13
N TYR A 171 -24.58 -14.48 0.74
CA TYR A 171 -24.17 -15.67 0.02
C TYR A 171 -25.37 -16.56 -0.24
N LEU A 172 -25.51 -17.02 -1.48
CA LEU A 172 -26.44 -18.06 -1.85
C LEU A 172 -25.67 -19.21 -2.53
N ASP A 173 -26.10 -20.46 -2.30
CA ASP A 173 -25.51 -21.67 -2.87
C ASP A 173 -23.99 -21.84 -2.61
N GLY A 174 -23.51 -21.25 -1.51
CA GLY A 174 -22.20 -21.51 -0.90
C GLY A 174 -20.98 -20.99 -1.65
N ARG A 175 -21.13 -20.20 -2.72
CA ARG A 175 -19.98 -19.75 -3.54
C ARG A 175 -20.09 -18.36 -4.18
N GLN A 176 -21.26 -17.72 -4.22
CA GLN A 176 -21.45 -16.43 -4.89
C GLN A 176 -22.21 -15.43 -4.03
N ARG A 177 -21.80 -14.16 -4.12
CA ARG A 177 -22.40 -13.02 -3.39
C ARG A 177 -23.47 -12.37 -4.26
N HIS A 178 -24.68 -12.26 -3.74
CA HIS A 178 -25.85 -11.69 -4.42
C HIS A 178 -26.32 -10.44 -3.69
N THR A 179 -26.94 -9.52 -4.43
CA THR A 179 -27.70 -8.45 -3.79
C THR A 179 -29.05 -9.00 -3.40
N PHE A 180 -29.31 -9.00 -2.11
CA PHE A 180 -30.47 -9.57 -1.47
C PHE A 180 -31.33 -8.46 -0.89
N PHE A 181 -32.61 -8.50 -1.24
CA PHE A 181 -33.62 -7.59 -0.73
C PHE A 181 -34.50 -8.40 0.23
N GLU A 182 -34.83 -7.82 1.38
CA GLU A 182 -35.79 -8.36 2.34
C GLU A 182 -36.84 -7.35 2.76
N TYR A 183 -37.81 -7.86 3.52
CA TYR A 183 -38.92 -7.11 4.06
C TYR A 183 -38.45 -5.85 4.80
N GLY A 184 -39.03 -4.72 4.40
CA GLY A 184 -38.80 -3.41 4.98
C GLY A 184 -39.50 -3.22 6.32
N SER A 185 -38.74 -3.07 7.41
CA SER A 185 -39.35 -2.91 8.74
C SER A 185 -40.05 -1.55 8.97
N ASP A 186 -39.84 -0.59 8.07
CA ASP A 186 -40.37 0.77 8.14
C ASP A 186 -41.61 0.97 7.23
N TRP A 187 -42.56 1.79 7.69
CA TRP A 187 -43.81 2.17 6.97
C TRP A 187 -43.58 2.95 5.65
N ASN A 188 -42.37 2.97 5.12
CA ASN A 188 -41.99 3.63 3.87
C ASN A 188 -41.52 2.56 2.86
N PRO A 189 -42.33 2.21 1.85
CA PRO A 189 -42.33 0.85 1.31
C PRO A 189 -41.33 0.62 0.15
N VAL A 190 -40.29 1.45 0.00
CA VAL A 190 -39.34 1.31 -1.13
C VAL A 190 -37.90 1.38 -0.66
N HIS A 191 -37.27 0.21 -0.62
CA HIS A 191 -35.85 0.01 -0.34
C HIS A 191 -35.11 -0.31 -1.64
N GLY A 192 -33.86 0.09 -1.77
CA GLY A 192 -33.12 -0.22 -2.98
C GLY A 192 -31.68 0.24 -3.03
N LEU A 193 -31.05 -0.01 -4.17
CA LEU A 193 -29.68 0.43 -4.47
C LEU A 193 -29.61 1.05 -5.86
N TRP A 194 -28.88 2.16 -5.97
CA TRP A 194 -28.67 2.84 -7.24
C TRP A 194 -27.24 3.28 -7.47
N ARG A 195 -26.86 3.46 -8.74
CA ARG A 195 -25.55 4.02 -9.12
C ARG A 195 -25.59 4.67 -10.49
N THR A 196 -24.61 5.51 -10.76
CA THR A 196 -24.44 6.23 -12.03
C THR A 196 -23.42 5.57 -12.94
N VAL A 197 -23.61 5.73 -14.25
CA VAL A 197 -22.65 5.43 -15.30
C VAL A 197 -22.67 6.56 -16.33
N ASN A 198 -21.49 7.01 -16.75
CA ASN A 198 -21.40 7.97 -17.85
C ASN A 198 -21.45 7.23 -19.19
N LEU A 199 -22.58 7.37 -19.91
CA LEU A 199 -22.78 6.79 -21.24
C LEU A 199 -22.60 7.81 -22.37
N SER A 200 -22.03 8.99 -22.09
CA SER A 200 -21.79 10.02 -23.09
C SER A 200 -21.00 9.47 -24.29
N GLY A 201 -21.47 9.81 -25.49
CA GLY A 201 -20.89 9.34 -26.75
C GLY A 201 -21.40 7.97 -27.21
N ALA A 202 -22.08 7.18 -26.38
CA ALA A 202 -22.75 5.97 -26.82
C ALA A 202 -23.93 6.29 -27.76
N THR A 203 -24.19 5.42 -28.73
CA THR A 203 -25.38 5.53 -29.61
C THR A 203 -26.43 4.46 -29.35
N ALA A 204 -26.04 3.44 -28.57
CA ALA A 204 -26.81 2.30 -28.14
C ALA A 204 -26.24 1.81 -26.81
N ALA A 205 -27.12 1.43 -25.90
CA ALA A 205 -26.78 0.87 -24.60
C ALA A 205 -27.82 -0.19 -24.19
N LYS A 206 -27.36 -1.21 -23.47
CA LYS A 206 -28.12 -2.40 -23.09
C LYS A 206 -27.80 -2.75 -21.64
N LEU A 207 -28.81 -2.73 -20.77
CA LEU A 207 -28.71 -3.18 -19.37
C LEU A 207 -29.03 -4.67 -19.33
N THR A 208 -28.14 -5.48 -18.76
CA THR A 208 -28.32 -6.93 -18.55
C THR A 208 -28.14 -7.24 -17.07
N PHE A 209 -28.98 -8.08 -16.49
CA PHE A 209 -28.82 -8.56 -15.12
C PHE A 209 -29.53 -9.91 -14.94
N GLU A 210 -29.17 -10.63 -13.90
CA GLU A 210 -29.85 -11.83 -13.45
C GLU A 210 -30.77 -11.49 -12.26
N TYR A 211 -31.99 -12.03 -12.24
CA TYR A 211 -32.90 -11.91 -11.10
C TYR A 211 -33.41 -13.27 -10.64
N ARG A 212 -33.86 -13.35 -9.38
CA ARG A 212 -34.58 -14.50 -8.85
C ARG A 212 -35.63 -14.03 -7.85
N ARG A 213 -36.88 -14.45 -8.04
CA ARG A 213 -37.95 -14.22 -7.07
C ARG A 213 -37.83 -15.21 -5.92
N GLY A 214 -37.75 -14.69 -4.71
CA GLY A 214 -37.79 -15.49 -3.50
C GLY A 214 -39.22 -15.63 -2.99
N ALA A 215 -39.39 -15.57 -1.67
CA ALA A 215 -40.68 -15.79 -1.02
C ALA A 215 -41.61 -14.56 -1.07
N MET A 216 -41.72 -13.89 -2.22
CA MET A 216 -42.50 -12.65 -2.41
C MET A 216 -44.01 -12.92 -2.53
N GLU A 217 -44.85 -12.12 -1.86
CA GLU A 217 -46.31 -12.12 -2.03
C GLU A 217 -46.73 -11.69 -3.46
N ALA A 218 -48.00 -11.89 -3.82
CA ALA A 218 -48.45 -11.65 -5.20
C ALA A 218 -48.42 -10.16 -5.61
N ASP A 219 -48.50 -9.25 -4.64
CA ASP A 219 -48.44 -7.80 -4.79
C ASP A 219 -47.05 -7.21 -4.52
N ASP A 220 -46.12 -8.01 -3.98
CA ASP A 220 -44.72 -7.66 -3.86
C ASP A 220 -44.03 -7.67 -5.23
N TYR A 221 -43.02 -6.80 -5.35
CA TYR A 221 -42.19 -6.78 -6.55
C TYR A 221 -40.76 -6.33 -6.30
N LEU A 222 -39.88 -6.75 -7.21
CA LEU A 222 -38.62 -6.09 -7.50
C LEU A 222 -38.79 -5.23 -8.77
N ALA A 223 -38.24 -4.03 -8.80
CA ALA A 223 -38.25 -3.18 -9.98
C ALA A 223 -36.82 -2.81 -10.39
N ALA A 224 -36.59 -2.77 -11.70
CA ALA A 224 -35.41 -2.19 -12.30
C ALA A 224 -35.80 -0.84 -12.90
N GLU A 225 -35.08 0.21 -12.52
CA GLU A 225 -35.36 1.58 -12.92
C GLU A 225 -34.12 2.24 -13.51
N ILE A 226 -34.32 3.19 -14.40
CA ILE A 226 -33.27 3.96 -15.03
C ILE A 226 -33.58 5.44 -15.04
N SER A 227 -32.53 6.25 -14.91
CA SER A 227 -32.56 7.70 -14.96
C SER A 227 -31.55 8.18 -15.99
N ASN A 228 -31.80 9.34 -16.58
CA ASN A 228 -30.86 10.06 -17.44
C ASN A 228 -30.43 11.43 -16.86
N ASP A 229 -30.80 11.71 -15.62
CA ASP A 229 -30.61 12.99 -14.91
C ASP A 229 -30.04 12.80 -13.50
N GLY A 230 -29.21 11.78 -13.32
CA GLY A 230 -28.49 11.54 -12.06
C GLY A 230 -29.39 11.05 -10.92
N GLY A 231 -30.55 10.48 -11.24
CA GLY A 231 -31.51 9.96 -10.27
C GLY A 231 -32.54 10.98 -9.77
N GLN A 232 -32.69 12.14 -10.45
CA GLN A 232 -33.77 13.09 -10.15
C GLN A 232 -35.13 12.58 -10.64
N THR A 233 -35.16 11.92 -11.80
CA THR A 233 -36.33 11.22 -12.34
C THR A 233 -36.00 9.78 -12.69
N TRP A 234 -36.91 8.87 -12.35
CA TRP A 234 -36.75 7.42 -12.55
C TRP A 234 -37.83 6.89 -13.48
N PHE A 235 -37.40 6.03 -14.40
CA PHE A 235 -38.24 5.34 -15.37
C PHE A 235 -38.13 3.84 -15.13
N GLU A 236 -39.26 3.18 -14.90
CA GLU A 236 -39.29 1.73 -14.75
C GLU A 236 -38.91 1.05 -16.07
N VAL A 237 -37.89 0.21 -16.01
CA VAL A 237 -37.42 -0.65 -17.09
C VAL A 237 -38.22 -1.95 -17.09
N ASP A 238 -38.37 -2.57 -15.92
CA ASP A 238 -39.20 -3.75 -15.72
C ASP A 238 -39.55 -3.96 -14.24
N ARG A 239 -40.53 -4.83 -14.00
CA ARG A 239 -41.04 -5.18 -12.68
C ARG A 239 -41.33 -6.67 -12.57
N PHE A 240 -40.82 -7.29 -11.51
CA PHE A 240 -40.90 -8.72 -11.23
C PHE A 240 -41.80 -8.97 -10.03
N TYR A 241 -43.06 -9.34 -10.29
CA TYR A 241 -44.04 -9.65 -9.25
C TYR A 241 -43.81 -11.03 -8.60
N GLY A 242 -44.14 -11.14 -7.32
CA GLY A 242 -44.14 -12.38 -6.57
C GLY A 242 -45.31 -13.32 -6.89
N GLY A 243 -45.70 -14.16 -5.92
CA GLY A 243 -46.70 -15.23 -6.11
C GLY A 243 -46.13 -16.54 -6.70
N SER A 244 -44.82 -16.59 -6.96
CA SER A 244 -44.10 -17.81 -7.30
C SER A 244 -42.63 -17.68 -6.93
N ILE A 245 -42.05 -18.73 -6.34
CA ILE A 245 -40.63 -18.80 -5.98
C ILE A 245 -39.85 -19.39 -7.17
N ASP A 246 -38.83 -18.66 -7.64
CA ASP A 246 -37.97 -19.15 -8.72
C ASP A 246 -36.95 -20.16 -8.19
N SER A 247 -36.72 -21.23 -8.95
CA SER A 247 -35.73 -22.27 -8.61
C SER A 247 -34.31 -21.96 -9.10
N ALA A 248 -34.16 -21.00 -10.01
CA ALA A 248 -32.89 -20.56 -10.58
C ALA A 248 -32.94 -19.07 -10.96
N PHE A 249 -31.77 -18.47 -11.16
CA PHE A 249 -31.66 -17.11 -11.69
C PHE A 249 -32.05 -17.05 -13.17
N THR A 250 -32.72 -15.97 -13.56
CA THR A 250 -33.09 -15.67 -14.95
C THR A 250 -32.34 -14.43 -15.41
N GLU A 251 -31.57 -14.53 -16.49
CA GLU A 251 -30.95 -13.39 -17.14
C GLU A 251 -31.98 -12.62 -17.98
N VAL A 252 -32.04 -11.31 -17.76
CA VAL A 252 -32.90 -10.38 -18.50
C VAL A 252 -32.06 -9.27 -19.09
N SER A 253 -32.57 -8.67 -20.16
CA SER A 253 -31.84 -7.61 -20.83
C SER A 253 -32.74 -6.60 -21.55
N TYR A 254 -32.37 -5.33 -21.39
CA TYR A 254 -33.19 -4.18 -21.77
C TYR A 254 -32.39 -3.17 -22.57
N ASN A 255 -33.01 -2.66 -23.64
CA ASN A 255 -32.45 -1.55 -24.39
C ASN A 255 -32.63 -0.25 -23.60
N ILE A 256 -31.53 0.32 -23.14
CA ILE A 256 -31.49 1.57 -22.37
C ILE A 256 -30.96 2.76 -23.17
N SER A 257 -30.81 2.60 -24.49
CA SER A 257 -30.36 3.67 -25.38
C SER A 257 -31.11 5.01 -25.22
N PRO A 258 -32.43 5.04 -24.94
CA PRO A 258 -33.15 6.30 -24.71
C PRO A 258 -32.68 7.10 -23.47
N PHE A 259 -31.96 6.45 -22.55
CA PHE A 259 -31.50 7.01 -21.28
C PHE A 259 -30.00 7.33 -21.27
N ILE A 260 -29.34 7.26 -22.43
CA ILE A 260 -27.94 7.64 -22.57
C ILE A 260 -27.75 9.11 -22.20
N SER A 261 -26.95 9.37 -21.17
CA SER A 261 -26.48 10.69 -20.78
C SER A 261 -25.17 10.59 -19.99
N ALA A 262 -24.60 11.74 -19.60
CA ALA A 262 -23.47 11.81 -18.70
C ALA A 262 -23.82 11.36 -17.27
N GLU A 263 -25.11 11.34 -16.94
CA GLU A 263 -25.66 11.10 -15.61
C GLU A 263 -26.66 9.93 -15.64
N THR A 264 -26.49 8.98 -16.58
CA THR A 264 -27.33 7.79 -16.60
C THR A 264 -27.20 7.07 -15.26
N ALA A 265 -28.30 6.71 -14.63
CA ALA A 265 -28.29 5.98 -13.37
C ALA A 265 -29.21 4.76 -13.43
N VAL A 266 -28.80 3.65 -12.81
CA VAL A 266 -29.60 2.44 -12.69
C VAL A 266 -29.89 2.20 -11.21
N ARG A 267 -31.14 1.88 -10.91
CA ARG A 267 -31.60 1.52 -9.56
C ARG A 267 -32.36 0.20 -9.60
N PHE A 268 -32.21 -0.57 -8.54
CA PHE A 268 -33.07 -1.71 -8.24
C PHE A 268 -33.79 -1.44 -6.93
N THR A 269 -35.12 -1.60 -6.91
CA THR A 269 -35.96 -1.37 -5.73
C THR A 269 -36.85 -2.58 -5.42
N SER A 270 -37.26 -2.71 -4.17
CA SER A 270 -38.31 -3.64 -3.72
C SER A 270 -39.49 -2.87 -3.12
N ASN A 271 -40.66 -3.51 -3.07
CA ASN A 271 -41.83 -3.06 -2.33
C ASN A 271 -42.43 -4.24 -1.58
N PHE A 272 -41.65 -4.79 -0.64
CA PHE A 272 -42.06 -5.93 0.17
C PHE A 272 -42.88 -5.40 1.34
N ASN A 273 -44.18 -5.68 1.35
CA ASN A 273 -45.12 -5.18 2.36
C ASN A 273 -45.77 -6.33 3.11
N ASP A 274 -45.42 -6.51 4.39
CA ASP A 274 -45.97 -7.58 5.23
C ASP A 274 -47.49 -7.40 5.44
N SER A 275 -48.24 -8.39 4.95
CA SER A 275 -49.59 -8.71 5.43
C SER A 275 -49.72 -10.13 6.01
N GLY A 276 -48.61 -10.88 6.14
CA GLY A 276 -48.51 -12.32 6.39
C GLY A 276 -47.25 -12.79 7.17
N SER A 277 -47.24 -14.05 7.63
CA SER A 277 -46.20 -14.59 8.54
C SER A 277 -44.86 -14.99 7.90
N ASP A 278 -44.66 -14.69 6.61
CA ASP A 278 -43.53 -15.19 5.82
C ASP A 278 -42.57 -14.03 5.49
N TYR A 279 -41.25 -14.29 5.49
CA TYR A 279 -40.23 -13.27 5.19
C TYR A 279 -40.07 -13.11 3.68
N ASP A 280 -40.61 -12.03 3.11
CA ASP A 280 -40.46 -11.69 1.70
C ASP A 280 -39.02 -11.40 1.33
N ASN A 281 -38.58 -11.94 0.18
CA ASN A 281 -37.21 -11.71 -0.30
C ASN A 281 -37.06 -11.87 -1.82
N GLY A 282 -36.04 -11.21 -2.37
CA GLY A 282 -35.68 -11.28 -3.78
C GLY A 282 -34.21 -11.01 -4.04
N TYR A 283 -33.74 -11.36 -5.25
CA TYR A 283 -32.32 -11.32 -5.60
C TYR A 283 -32.07 -10.66 -6.96
N ILE A 284 -31.03 -9.83 -7.03
CA ILE A 284 -30.44 -9.29 -8.26
C ILE A 284 -28.94 -9.64 -8.31
N PHE A 285 -28.43 -9.99 -9.49
CA PHE A 285 -27.05 -10.37 -9.71
C PHE A 285 -26.53 -9.94 -11.09
N LYS A 286 -25.20 -9.79 -11.24
CA LYS A 286 -24.50 -9.47 -12.52
C LYS A 286 -25.09 -8.31 -13.33
N ALA A 287 -25.48 -7.21 -12.69
CA ALA A 287 -25.94 -6.04 -13.40
C ALA A 287 -24.81 -5.39 -14.22
N ASN A 288 -24.97 -5.39 -15.55
CA ASN A 288 -24.04 -4.95 -16.57
C ASN A 288 -24.69 -3.97 -17.56
N ILE A 289 -23.95 -2.97 -18.04
CA ILE A 289 -24.31 -2.17 -19.21
C ILE A 289 -23.29 -2.40 -20.35
N ASP A 290 -23.81 -2.90 -21.48
CA ASP A 290 -23.10 -2.97 -22.75
C ASP A 290 -23.48 -1.76 -23.62
N PHE A 291 -22.52 -1.05 -24.21
CA PHE A 291 -22.82 0.12 -25.04
C PHE A 291 -21.82 0.26 -26.20
N ASN A 292 -22.19 1.02 -27.22
CA ASN A 292 -21.33 1.32 -28.37
C ASN A 292 -20.88 2.81 -28.34
N ALA A 293 -19.88 3.14 -27.53
CA ALA A 293 -19.24 4.44 -27.67
C ALA A 293 -18.12 4.33 -28.71
N PRO A 294 -17.88 5.35 -29.55
CA PRO A 294 -16.52 5.58 -30.00
C PRO A 294 -15.64 5.74 -28.76
N PRO A 295 -14.38 5.28 -28.77
CA PRO A 295 -13.48 5.54 -27.64
C PRO A 295 -13.55 7.03 -27.31
N MET A 296 -13.83 7.36 -26.05
CA MET A 296 -13.76 8.76 -25.60
C MET A 296 -12.40 9.29 -26.02
N PRO A 297 -12.27 10.56 -26.43
CA PRO A 297 -10.99 11.11 -26.84
C PRO A 297 -10.03 11.02 -25.65
N MET A 298 -9.27 9.92 -25.60
CA MET A 298 -8.25 9.67 -24.59
C MET A 298 -7.24 10.78 -24.77
N LEU A 299 -6.82 11.40 -23.68
CA LEU A 299 -5.70 12.32 -23.74
C LEU A 299 -4.52 11.53 -24.30
N PRO A 300 -3.85 12.03 -25.36
CA PRO A 300 -2.72 11.33 -25.94
C PRO A 300 -1.63 11.09 -24.90
N ASN A 301 -1.00 9.92 -24.98
CA ASN A 301 0.08 9.52 -24.10
C ASN A 301 1.21 8.94 -24.95
N TYR A 302 2.34 9.64 -25.03
CA TYR A 302 3.39 9.35 -26.02
C TYR A 302 4.66 8.73 -25.41
N TYR A 303 4.83 8.80 -24.09
CA TYR A 303 6.10 8.45 -23.45
C TYR A 303 6.58 7.03 -23.77
N LEU A 304 5.68 6.06 -23.95
CA LEU A 304 6.07 4.70 -24.32
C LEU A 304 6.75 4.66 -25.70
N ASP A 305 6.20 5.38 -26.67
CA ASP A 305 6.76 5.48 -28.02
C ASP A 305 8.05 6.30 -28.01
N THR A 306 8.04 7.45 -27.32
CA THR A 306 9.22 8.33 -27.16
C THR A 306 10.41 7.60 -26.57
N LEU A 307 10.15 6.66 -25.64
CA LEU A 307 11.16 5.85 -24.96
C LEU A 307 11.46 4.51 -25.67
N ASN A 308 10.85 4.24 -26.83
CA ASN A 308 10.98 2.99 -27.60
C ASN A 308 10.58 1.72 -26.82
N VAL A 309 9.65 1.82 -25.87
CA VAL A 309 9.21 0.70 -25.01
C VAL A 309 8.49 -0.41 -25.80
N PRO A 310 7.59 -0.13 -26.77
CA PRO A 310 6.89 -1.18 -27.52
C PRO A 310 7.83 -2.17 -28.23
N ALA A 311 9.02 -1.73 -28.65
CA ALA A 311 10.02 -2.60 -29.26
C ALA A 311 10.57 -3.64 -28.27
N VAL A 312 10.72 -3.26 -26.99
CA VAL A 312 11.15 -4.17 -25.91
C VAL A 312 10.03 -5.15 -25.56
N TRP A 313 8.78 -4.69 -25.49
CA TRP A 313 7.63 -5.57 -25.26
C TRP A 313 7.44 -6.60 -26.37
N ALA A 314 7.75 -6.24 -27.62
CA ALA A 314 7.73 -7.17 -28.75
C ALA A 314 8.78 -8.29 -28.62
N MET A 315 9.82 -8.10 -27.81
CA MET A 315 10.79 -9.14 -27.44
C MET A 315 10.30 -10.05 -26.30
N GLY A 316 9.09 -9.83 -25.77
CA GLY A 316 8.54 -10.58 -24.64
C GLY A 316 9.01 -10.09 -23.26
N ILE A 317 9.71 -8.95 -23.20
CA ILE A 317 10.25 -8.37 -21.97
C ILE A 317 9.26 -7.30 -21.48
N LYS A 318 8.62 -7.52 -20.33
CA LYS A 318 7.55 -6.66 -19.78
C LYS A 318 7.68 -6.37 -18.27
N GLY A 319 8.77 -6.81 -17.65
CA GLY A 319 9.09 -6.66 -16.22
C GLY A 319 8.80 -7.90 -15.38
N ASP A 320 8.56 -9.06 -16.02
CA ASP A 320 8.14 -10.26 -15.30
C ASP A 320 9.09 -10.63 -14.14
N ALA A 321 8.50 -10.99 -13.01
CA ALA A 321 9.16 -11.38 -11.76
C ALA A 321 9.99 -10.30 -11.03
N ILE A 322 10.24 -9.13 -11.63
CA ILE A 322 11.00 -8.03 -11.00
C ILE A 322 10.09 -7.21 -10.07
N GLY A 323 10.55 -6.97 -8.84
CA GLY A 323 9.89 -6.09 -7.87
C GLY A 323 10.37 -4.65 -7.94
N ILE A 324 9.41 -3.73 -8.03
CA ILE A 324 9.61 -2.28 -7.92
C ILE A 324 8.97 -1.82 -6.61
N ALA A 325 9.80 -1.38 -5.66
CA ALA A 325 9.33 -0.74 -4.44
C ALA A 325 9.14 0.76 -4.68
N VAL A 326 7.93 1.25 -4.39
CA VAL A 326 7.56 2.66 -4.52
C VAL A 326 7.44 3.24 -3.12
N ILE A 327 8.40 4.10 -2.76
CA ILE A 327 8.43 4.80 -1.48
C ILE A 327 7.79 6.19 -1.70
N ASP A 328 6.53 6.34 -1.29
CA ASP A 328 5.69 7.48 -1.67
C ASP A 328 4.47 7.65 -0.73
N SER A 329 3.35 8.24 -1.18
CA SER A 329 2.09 8.39 -0.45
C SER A 329 1.27 7.10 -0.31
N GLY A 330 1.80 5.99 -0.80
CA GLY A 330 1.16 4.66 -0.85
C GLY A 330 0.66 4.29 -2.24
N ILE A 331 0.16 3.07 -2.40
CA ILE A 331 -0.52 2.59 -3.61
C ILE A 331 -1.90 2.03 -3.24
N SER A 332 -2.93 2.48 -3.94
CA SER A 332 -4.26 1.86 -3.86
C SER A 332 -4.35 0.63 -4.78
N PRO A 333 -5.04 -0.46 -4.36
CA PRO A 333 -5.21 -1.67 -5.17
C PRO A 333 -6.21 -1.42 -6.31
N GLU A 334 -5.76 -0.77 -7.37
CA GLU A 334 -6.54 -0.45 -8.57
C GLU A 334 -6.47 -1.59 -9.61
N ASN A 335 -7.46 -1.63 -10.52
CA ASN A 335 -7.51 -2.62 -11.61
C ASN A 335 -6.23 -2.66 -12.44
N ASP A 336 -5.58 -1.51 -12.65
CA ASP A 336 -4.33 -1.40 -13.41
C ASP A 336 -3.16 -2.18 -12.79
N PHE A 337 -3.26 -2.62 -11.53
CA PHE A 337 -2.23 -3.41 -10.87
C PHE A 337 -2.55 -4.91 -10.80
N LYS A 338 -3.59 -5.38 -11.49
CA LYS A 338 -3.87 -6.81 -11.63
C LYS A 338 -2.95 -7.47 -12.66
N LYS A 339 -2.87 -8.80 -12.58
CA LYS A 339 -2.26 -9.70 -13.57
C LYS A 339 -3.24 -9.94 -14.72
N GLU A 340 -4.50 -10.20 -14.40
CA GLU A 340 -5.56 -10.52 -15.36
C GLU A 340 -6.81 -9.62 -15.16
N PRO A 341 -7.52 -9.23 -16.23
CA PRO A 341 -8.66 -8.30 -16.14
C PRO A 341 -9.82 -8.79 -15.27
N ASP A 342 -10.12 -10.09 -15.36
CA ASP A 342 -11.31 -10.72 -14.78
C ASP A 342 -11.00 -11.54 -13.52
N ASP A 343 -9.74 -11.56 -13.06
CA ASP A 343 -9.35 -12.19 -11.80
C ASP A 343 -9.32 -11.13 -10.71
N TYR A 344 -10.28 -11.20 -9.79
CA TYR A 344 -10.44 -10.26 -8.68
C TYR A 344 -9.86 -10.79 -7.37
N SER A 345 -9.17 -11.94 -7.40
CA SER A 345 -8.48 -12.46 -6.23
C SER A 345 -7.31 -11.56 -5.85
N ILE A 346 -6.97 -11.49 -4.56
CA ILE A 346 -5.75 -10.80 -4.14
C ILE A 346 -4.49 -11.43 -4.78
N ALA A 347 -4.54 -12.72 -5.11
CA ALA A 347 -3.48 -13.41 -5.83
C ALA A 347 -3.29 -12.89 -7.26
N SER A 348 -4.31 -12.28 -7.84
CA SER A 348 -4.24 -11.60 -9.14
C SER A 348 -3.54 -10.25 -9.04
N MET A 349 -3.37 -9.66 -7.86
CA MET A 349 -2.66 -8.40 -7.71
C MET A 349 -1.16 -8.59 -7.94
N ARG A 350 -0.56 -7.65 -8.67
CA ARG A 350 0.89 -7.45 -8.72
C ARG A 350 1.39 -6.53 -7.62
N LEU A 351 0.48 -5.83 -6.92
CA LEU A 351 0.77 -5.18 -5.64
C LEU A 351 0.94 -6.27 -4.58
N MET A 352 2.19 -6.57 -4.22
CA MET A 352 2.54 -7.71 -3.37
C MET A 352 2.37 -7.41 -1.88
N THR A 353 2.57 -6.16 -1.49
CA THR A 353 2.46 -5.72 -0.10
C THR A 353 2.21 -4.22 -0.03
N ASN A 354 1.70 -3.79 1.11
CA ASN A 354 1.51 -2.40 1.45
C ASN A 354 1.90 -2.18 2.92
N VAL A 355 2.96 -1.40 3.14
CA VAL A 355 3.54 -1.11 4.46
C VAL A 355 3.48 0.40 4.68
N SER A 356 2.98 0.83 5.84
CA SER A 356 2.95 2.24 6.22
C SER A 356 3.97 2.51 7.32
N PHE A 357 4.79 3.54 7.13
CA PHE A 357 5.80 3.99 8.08
C PHE A 357 5.38 5.29 8.78
N ASN A 358 4.50 6.06 8.13
CA ASN A 358 4.04 7.33 8.67
C ASN A 358 2.90 7.11 9.68
N ILE A 359 3.15 7.43 10.94
CA ILE A 359 2.18 7.23 12.05
C ILE A 359 0.95 8.13 11.96
N ASP A 360 1.05 9.26 11.24
CA ASP A 360 -0.04 10.21 11.06
C ASP A 360 -0.98 9.83 9.90
N SER A 361 -0.66 8.76 9.16
CA SER A 361 -1.53 8.24 8.10
C SER A 361 -2.74 7.48 8.67
N SER A 362 -3.94 7.80 8.16
CA SER A 362 -5.17 7.14 8.64
C SER A 362 -5.39 5.74 8.06
N LEU A 363 -4.75 5.44 6.93
CA LEU A 363 -4.88 4.18 6.19
C LEU A 363 -3.54 3.82 5.53
N ALA A 364 -3.28 2.52 5.37
CA ALA A 364 -2.18 2.04 4.53
C ALA A 364 -2.40 2.32 3.02
N LEU A 365 -3.61 2.73 2.62
CA LEU A 365 -3.94 3.04 1.22
C LEU A 365 -3.47 4.44 0.82
N ASP A 366 -3.39 4.68 -0.49
CA ASP A 366 -3.07 6.00 -1.03
C ASP A 366 -4.28 6.92 -0.99
N THR A 367 -4.30 7.83 -0.03
CA THR A 367 -5.31 8.86 0.16
C THR A 367 -4.94 10.18 -0.53
N TYR A 368 -3.66 10.37 -0.86
CA TYR A 368 -3.17 11.56 -1.53
C TYR A 368 -3.31 11.43 -3.05
N GLY A 369 -2.84 10.32 -3.63
CA GLY A 369 -2.95 9.96 -5.05
C GLY A 369 -1.62 9.89 -5.81
N HIS A 370 -0.55 10.49 -5.28
CA HIS A 370 0.74 10.59 -5.96
C HIS A 370 1.40 9.23 -6.15
N GLY A 371 1.50 8.41 -5.10
CA GLY A 371 2.14 7.10 -5.17
C GLY A 371 1.42 6.13 -6.11
N THR A 372 0.09 6.17 -6.18
CA THR A 372 -0.69 5.38 -7.16
C THR A 372 -0.39 5.81 -8.59
N HIS A 373 -0.28 7.12 -8.84
CA HIS A 373 0.06 7.66 -10.16
C HIS A 373 1.48 7.25 -10.58
N VAL A 374 2.45 7.42 -9.69
CA VAL A 374 3.85 7.00 -9.86
C VAL A 374 3.94 5.51 -10.17
N ALA A 375 3.29 4.66 -9.36
CA ALA A 375 3.30 3.21 -9.55
C ALA A 375 2.68 2.79 -10.91
N SER A 376 1.64 3.49 -11.36
CA SER A 376 1.01 3.22 -12.66
C SER A 376 1.92 3.52 -13.84
N ILE A 377 2.74 4.56 -13.77
CA ILE A 377 3.72 4.89 -14.83
C ILE A 377 4.84 3.83 -14.87
N ALA A 378 5.26 3.34 -13.70
CA ALA A 378 6.26 2.28 -13.63
C ALA A 378 5.72 0.96 -14.19
N ALA A 379 4.52 0.52 -13.77
CA ALA A 379 4.08 -0.86 -13.98
C ALA A 379 2.55 -1.05 -14.16
N GLY A 380 1.76 -0.02 -14.45
CA GLY A 380 0.32 -0.16 -14.69
C GLY A 380 0.00 -0.96 -15.95
N MET A 381 -1.04 -1.80 -15.91
CA MET A 381 -1.53 -2.56 -17.07
C MET A 381 -2.46 -1.75 -17.98
N GLY A 382 -2.89 -0.55 -17.55
CA GLY A 382 -3.83 0.26 -18.28
C GLY A 382 -5.20 -0.41 -18.44
N MET A 383 -5.61 -1.30 -17.53
CA MET A 383 -6.83 -2.11 -17.69
C MET A 383 -8.09 -1.26 -17.77
N ASN A 384 -8.13 -0.15 -17.03
CA ASN A 384 -9.25 0.80 -17.10
C ASN A 384 -9.29 1.62 -18.41
N SER A 385 -8.32 1.41 -19.30
CA SER A 385 -8.16 2.10 -20.59
C SER A 385 -7.89 1.15 -21.76
N ASP A 386 -8.25 -0.13 -21.64
CA ASP A 386 -7.96 -1.17 -22.64
C ASP A 386 -6.47 -1.26 -23.04
N GLY A 387 -5.59 -0.92 -22.10
CA GLY A 387 -4.14 -0.91 -22.24
C GLY A 387 -3.56 0.38 -22.84
N PHE A 388 -4.35 1.43 -23.03
CA PHE A 388 -3.88 2.71 -23.59
C PHE A 388 -2.94 3.46 -22.63
N TYR A 389 -3.23 3.47 -21.33
CA TYR A 389 -2.39 4.06 -20.29
C TYR A 389 -1.56 3.01 -19.54
N LYS A 390 -0.85 2.15 -20.27
CA LYS A 390 0.12 1.21 -19.69
C LYS A 390 1.35 1.92 -19.16
N GLY A 391 1.89 1.44 -18.04
CA GLY A 391 3.22 1.76 -17.53
C GLY A 391 4.33 1.07 -18.31
N VAL A 392 5.58 1.44 -18.07
CA VAL A 392 6.76 0.95 -18.81
C VAL A 392 7.00 -0.56 -18.63
N ALA A 393 6.86 -1.08 -17.42
CA ALA A 393 7.04 -2.49 -17.06
C ALA A 393 5.72 -3.11 -16.57
N PRO A 394 4.73 -3.33 -17.46
CA PRO A 394 3.36 -3.66 -17.08
C PRO A 394 3.19 -5.03 -16.43
N HIS A 395 4.23 -5.87 -16.35
CA HIS A 395 4.20 -7.17 -15.67
C HIS A 395 5.04 -7.19 -14.37
N ALA A 396 5.71 -6.09 -14.01
CA ALA A 396 6.48 -6.00 -12.78
C ALA A 396 5.61 -6.12 -11.53
N LYS A 397 6.18 -6.64 -10.44
CA LYS A 397 5.58 -6.63 -9.11
C LYS A 397 5.75 -5.23 -8.51
N LEU A 398 4.76 -4.78 -7.75
CA LEU A 398 4.77 -3.51 -7.04
C LEU A 398 4.77 -3.76 -5.53
N LEU A 399 5.55 -2.97 -4.80
CA LEU A 399 5.50 -2.90 -3.35
C LEU A 399 5.23 -1.46 -2.94
N SER A 400 4.19 -1.26 -2.12
CA SER A 400 3.82 0.06 -1.60
C SER A 400 4.49 0.27 -0.25
N LEU A 401 5.38 1.25 -0.16
CA LEU A 401 5.96 1.71 1.10
C LEU A 401 5.51 3.15 1.32
N LYS A 402 4.44 3.31 2.10
CA LYS A 402 3.83 4.60 2.38
C LYS A 402 4.63 5.32 3.47
N VAL A 403 5.24 6.44 3.10
CA VAL A 403 6.03 7.31 3.98
C VAL A 403 5.42 8.70 4.13
N ALA A 404 4.48 9.06 3.27
CA ALA A 404 3.74 10.31 3.39
C ALA A 404 2.40 10.11 4.11
N ASP A 405 1.97 11.13 4.84
CA ASP A 405 0.65 11.26 5.43
C ASP A 405 -0.45 11.41 4.35
N ASP A 406 -1.68 11.70 4.78
CA ASP A 406 -2.82 11.87 3.86
C ASP A 406 -2.78 13.19 3.07
N ASN A 407 -1.88 14.11 3.41
CA ASN A 407 -1.67 15.40 2.74
C ASN A 407 -0.43 15.41 1.83
N GLY A 408 0.30 14.29 1.75
CA GLY A 408 1.53 14.17 0.96
C GLY A 408 2.79 14.68 1.67
N MET A 409 2.74 14.91 2.98
CA MET A 409 3.89 15.28 3.80
C MET A 409 4.60 14.02 4.32
N ALA A 410 5.93 13.96 4.23
CA ALA A 410 6.72 12.83 4.72
C ALA A 410 7.89 13.31 5.59
N TYR A 411 8.27 12.48 6.57
CA TYR A 411 9.49 12.68 7.34
C TYR A 411 10.65 11.91 6.72
N GLU A 412 11.86 12.51 6.72
CA GLU A 412 13.07 11.83 6.23
C GLU A 412 13.34 10.52 6.99
N SER A 413 13.01 10.46 8.29
CA SER A 413 13.09 9.25 9.11
C SER A 413 12.21 8.11 8.57
N ASP A 414 11.02 8.41 8.07
CA ASP A 414 10.09 7.40 7.54
C ASP A 414 10.63 6.83 6.22
N VAL A 415 11.25 7.69 5.39
CA VAL A 415 11.93 7.28 4.16
C VAL A 415 13.11 6.36 4.48
N VAL A 416 13.95 6.72 5.45
CA VAL A 416 15.09 5.88 5.89
C VAL A 416 14.60 4.55 6.48
N ALA A 417 13.53 4.56 7.27
CA ALA A 417 12.92 3.32 7.80
C ALA A 417 12.38 2.42 6.70
N ALA A 418 11.78 2.99 5.64
CA ALA A 418 11.34 2.23 4.48
C ALA A 418 12.51 1.61 3.70
N LEU A 419 13.62 2.34 3.54
CA LEU A 419 14.84 1.80 2.92
C LEU A 419 15.47 0.68 3.77
N GLN A 420 15.51 0.86 5.10
CA GLN A 420 15.97 -0.16 6.03
C GLN A 420 15.11 -1.42 5.94
N TRP A 421 13.78 -1.28 5.89
CA TRP A 421 12.87 -2.41 5.73
C TRP A 421 13.15 -3.21 4.46
N ILE A 422 13.47 -2.53 3.33
CA ILE A 422 13.89 -3.22 2.10
C ILE A 422 15.18 -4.00 2.31
N TYR A 423 16.17 -3.41 2.98
CA TYR A 423 17.44 -4.07 3.27
C TYR A 423 17.25 -5.30 4.17
N ASP A 424 16.42 -5.20 5.22
CA ASP A 424 16.16 -6.28 6.17
C ASP A 424 15.47 -7.50 5.55
N LEU A 425 14.87 -7.35 4.37
CA LEU A 425 14.33 -8.49 3.63
C LEU A 425 15.41 -9.39 3.05
N LYS A 426 16.65 -8.90 2.87
CA LYS A 426 17.76 -9.70 2.34
C LYS A 426 18.01 -10.93 3.21
N GLY A 427 18.16 -12.09 2.57
CA GLY A 427 18.34 -13.37 3.27
C GLY A 427 17.07 -13.96 3.91
N THR A 428 15.94 -13.24 3.88
CA THR A 428 14.66 -13.76 4.38
C THR A 428 13.92 -14.56 3.31
N MET A 429 12.92 -15.36 3.71
CA MET A 429 12.04 -16.07 2.78
C MET A 429 11.26 -15.15 1.83
N TYR A 430 11.14 -13.86 2.15
CA TYR A 430 10.42 -12.88 1.34
C TYR A 430 11.27 -12.29 0.20
N GLU A 431 12.60 -12.32 0.31
CA GLU A 431 13.50 -11.81 -0.74
C GLU A 431 13.18 -12.36 -2.13
N PRO A 432 13.11 -13.69 -2.36
CA PRO A 432 12.79 -14.22 -3.69
C PRO A 432 11.31 -14.01 -4.09
N VAL A 433 10.41 -13.84 -3.13
CA VAL A 433 8.98 -13.62 -3.38
C VAL A 433 8.75 -12.22 -3.93
N TYR A 434 9.31 -11.21 -3.26
CA TYR A 434 9.18 -9.83 -3.69
C TYR A 434 10.15 -9.50 -4.83
N ASN A 435 11.36 -10.09 -4.80
CA ASN A 435 12.44 -9.85 -5.75
C ASN A 435 12.62 -8.35 -6.03
N ILE A 436 12.71 -7.55 -4.97
CA ILE A 436 12.90 -6.10 -5.07
C ILE A 436 14.26 -5.86 -5.70
N ARG A 437 14.26 -5.30 -6.91
CA ARG A 437 15.49 -4.93 -7.63
C ARG A 437 15.54 -3.45 -7.97
N VAL A 438 14.43 -2.75 -7.78
CA VAL A 438 14.28 -1.34 -8.10
C VAL A 438 13.55 -0.63 -6.96
N VAL A 439 14.07 0.52 -6.54
CA VAL A 439 13.42 1.45 -5.63
C VAL A 439 13.17 2.75 -6.37
N ASN A 440 11.93 3.23 -6.36
CA ASN A 440 11.55 4.53 -6.88
C ASN A 440 11.29 5.50 -5.73
N LEU A 441 12.04 6.61 -5.73
CA LEU A 441 11.90 7.74 -4.81
C LEU A 441 11.50 8.97 -5.63
N SER A 442 10.19 9.17 -5.77
CA SER A 442 9.62 10.39 -6.39
C SER A 442 9.37 11.48 -5.35
N ILE A 443 10.34 11.64 -4.45
CA ILE A 443 10.33 12.55 -3.31
C ILE A 443 11.74 13.11 -3.10
N ASN A 444 11.83 14.34 -2.60
CA ASN A 444 13.09 15.00 -2.26
C ASN A 444 12.97 15.64 -0.88
N SER A 445 14.09 15.65 -0.14
CA SER A 445 14.21 16.43 1.10
C SER A 445 14.06 17.91 0.79
N THR A 446 13.49 18.65 1.74
CA THR A 446 13.37 20.11 1.66
C THR A 446 14.64 20.82 2.14
N VAL A 447 15.61 20.06 2.66
CA VAL A 447 16.89 20.56 3.17
C VAL A 447 18.01 20.22 2.21
N GLU A 448 18.71 21.25 1.73
CA GLU A 448 19.95 21.07 0.96
C GLU A 448 21.08 20.63 1.89
N GLN A 449 21.78 19.56 1.52
CA GLN A 449 22.89 19.01 2.31
C GLN A 449 23.86 18.24 1.41
N SER A 450 25.14 18.18 1.77
CA SER A 450 26.13 17.40 1.02
C SER A 450 25.73 15.92 1.00
N TYR A 451 26.01 15.23 -0.11
CA TYR A 451 25.80 13.79 -0.14
C TYR A 451 26.69 13.03 0.84
N ASN A 452 27.80 13.64 1.30
CA ASN A 452 28.70 13.02 2.27
C ASN A 452 28.12 12.94 3.69
N ASP A 453 27.18 13.83 4.01
CA ASP A 453 26.69 14.03 5.38
C ASP A 453 25.24 13.55 5.56
N SER A 454 24.49 13.40 4.46
CA SER A 454 23.08 13.03 4.50
C SER A 454 22.89 11.56 4.91
N PRO A 455 22.09 11.27 5.97
CA PRO A 455 21.74 9.90 6.35
C PRO A 455 20.84 9.23 5.30
N LEU A 456 19.96 9.99 4.63
CA LEU A 456 19.16 9.47 3.53
C LEU A 456 20.02 9.03 2.35
N ASN A 457 21.06 9.78 2.00
CA ASN A 457 22.01 9.39 0.95
C ASN A 457 22.80 8.12 1.34
N ALA A 458 23.26 8.02 2.59
CA ALA A 458 23.87 6.79 3.09
C ALA A 458 22.92 5.58 2.98
N ALA A 459 21.64 5.76 3.32
CA ALA A 459 20.64 4.68 3.25
C ALA A 459 20.38 4.19 1.81
N VAL A 460 20.32 5.09 0.82
CA VAL A 460 20.15 4.68 -0.58
C VAL A 460 21.40 4.01 -1.15
N GLU A 461 22.60 4.45 -0.75
CA GLU A 461 23.85 3.80 -1.14
C GLU A 461 23.97 2.38 -0.56
N ILE A 462 23.46 2.12 0.66
CA ILE A 462 23.39 0.76 1.22
C ILE A 462 22.59 -0.17 0.30
N LEU A 463 21.43 0.26 -0.19
CA LEU A 463 20.65 -0.55 -1.14
C LEU A 463 21.38 -0.72 -2.48
N TRP A 464 22.02 0.34 -2.97
CA TRP A 464 22.81 0.31 -4.21
C TRP A 464 23.94 -0.74 -4.14
N LEU A 465 24.67 -0.77 -3.04
CA LEU A 465 25.76 -1.72 -2.80
C LEU A 465 25.26 -3.16 -2.55
N ASN A 466 23.95 -3.36 -2.38
CA ASN A 466 23.30 -4.66 -2.16
C ASN A 466 22.38 -5.07 -3.34
N ASP A 467 22.80 -4.72 -4.56
CA ASP A 467 22.19 -5.13 -5.84
C ASP A 467 20.74 -4.63 -6.07
N ILE A 468 20.37 -3.52 -5.45
CA ILE A 468 19.08 -2.84 -5.64
C ILE A 468 19.32 -1.48 -6.28
N VAL A 469 18.75 -1.28 -7.46
CA VAL A 469 18.86 -0.01 -8.20
C VAL A 469 17.94 1.03 -7.56
N VAL A 470 18.49 2.18 -7.17
CA VAL A 470 17.71 3.31 -6.65
C VAL A 470 17.56 4.37 -7.73
N VAL A 471 16.32 4.80 -7.97
CA VAL A 471 15.94 5.82 -8.95
C VAL A 471 15.21 6.95 -8.23
N ALA A 472 15.73 8.17 -8.35
CA ALA A 472 15.18 9.36 -7.71
C ALA A 472 14.75 10.42 -8.72
N SER A 473 13.68 11.15 -8.41
CA SER A 473 13.28 12.34 -9.17
C SER A 473 14.23 13.52 -8.89
N ALA A 474 14.59 14.29 -9.91
CA ALA A 474 15.50 15.43 -9.76
C ALA A 474 14.91 16.62 -8.96
N GLY A 475 13.59 16.68 -8.84
CA GLY A 475 12.86 17.77 -8.18
C GLY A 475 12.28 18.78 -9.17
N ASN A 476 11.38 19.63 -8.66
CA ASN A 476 10.59 20.57 -9.45
C ASN A 476 10.90 22.02 -9.05
N TRP A 477 12.03 22.58 -9.50
CA TRP A 477 12.36 23.98 -9.28
C TRP A 477 11.81 24.89 -10.37
N ILE A 478 10.80 25.69 -10.02
CA ILE A 478 10.21 26.69 -10.89
C ILE A 478 11.18 27.89 -10.99
N ASN A 479 11.42 28.36 -12.23
CA ASN A 479 12.29 29.48 -12.67
C ASN A 479 13.55 29.10 -13.47
N GLY A 480 13.78 27.81 -13.73
CA GLY A 480 14.82 27.37 -14.67
C GLY A 480 16.26 27.63 -14.21
N TYR A 481 16.46 27.87 -12.91
CA TYR A 481 17.78 28.02 -12.29
C TYR A 481 18.63 26.76 -12.49
N TYR A 482 19.94 26.98 -12.55
CA TYR A 482 20.96 25.94 -12.69
C TYR A 482 21.57 25.66 -11.31
N ASN A 483 22.03 24.43 -11.07
CA ASN A 483 22.57 23.93 -9.79
C ASN A 483 21.53 23.84 -8.68
N THR A 484 20.41 23.18 -8.97
CA THR A 484 19.23 23.09 -8.08
C THR A 484 19.02 21.71 -7.45
N ILE A 485 19.92 20.75 -7.70
CA ILE A 485 19.84 19.37 -7.19
C ILE A 485 20.81 19.23 -6.01
N ASN A 486 20.44 19.83 -4.88
CA ASN A 486 21.30 19.92 -3.69
C ASN A 486 20.73 19.16 -2.48
N ALA A 487 19.57 18.53 -2.63
CA ALA A 487 18.89 17.81 -1.57
C ALA A 487 18.83 16.30 -1.86
N ALA A 488 18.86 15.51 -0.79
CA ALA A 488 18.73 14.07 -0.85
C ALA A 488 17.33 13.65 -1.35
N PRO A 489 17.17 12.48 -1.98
CA PRO A 489 18.24 11.58 -2.40
C PRO A 489 18.88 11.99 -3.75
N ALA A 490 18.31 12.95 -4.47
CA ALA A 490 18.66 13.23 -5.87
C ALA A 490 20.07 13.78 -6.10
N ASN A 491 20.70 14.36 -5.08
CA ASN A 491 22.07 14.88 -5.14
C ASN A 491 23.13 13.78 -4.99
N ASP A 492 22.76 12.56 -4.63
CA ASP A 492 23.67 11.43 -4.44
C ASP A 492 24.29 10.93 -5.75
N PRO A 493 25.62 10.87 -5.91
CA PRO A 493 26.27 10.51 -7.16
C PRO A 493 26.19 9.02 -7.51
N TYR A 494 25.86 8.12 -6.59
CA TYR A 494 25.73 6.69 -6.88
C TYR A 494 24.43 6.40 -7.63
N ILE A 495 23.31 6.92 -7.14
CA ILE A 495 21.98 6.57 -7.65
C ILE A 495 21.66 7.19 -9.01
N ILE A 496 20.54 6.79 -9.61
CA ILE A 496 20.05 7.37 -10.87
C ILE A 496 19.11 8.54 -10.56
N THR A 497 19.49 9.76 -10.92
CA THR A 497 18.61 10.93 -10.81
C THR A 497 17.98 11.26 -12.16
N VAL A 498 16.66 11.47 -12.16
CA VAL A 498 15.86 11.60 -13.39
C VAL A 498 15.24 12.99 -13.51
N GLY A 499 15.59 13.69 -14.59
CA GLY A 499 14.96 14.95 -14.98
C GLY A 499 13.76 14.74 -15.91
N ALA A 500 12.97 15.80 -16.09
CA ALA A 500 11.76 15.78 -16.89
C ALA A 500 11.93 16.51 -18.22
N SER A 501 11.38 15.90 -19.27
CA SER A 501 11.19 16.50 -20.59
C SER A 501 9.73 16.85 -20.85
N ASP A 502 9.53 17.80 -21.75
CA ASP A 502 8.25 18.13 -22.37
C ASP A 502 8.26 17.58 -23.80
N GLU A 503 7.38 16.63 -24.07
CA GLU A 503 7.26 15.92 -25.36
C GLU A 503 6.50 16.75 -26.42
N ASN A 504 6.11 17.99 -26.08
CA ASN A 504 5.39 18.91 -26.97
C ASN A 504 4.16 18.29 -27.66
N GLY A 505 3.51 17.34 -26.98
CA GLY A 505 2.27 16.69 -27.41
C GLY A 505 2.43 15.69 -28.56
N ASN A 506 3.61 15.12 -28.78
CA ASN A 506 3.82 14.04 -29.76
C ASN A 506 5.04 13.15 -29.37
N SER A 507 5.33 12.08 -30.12
CA SER A 507 6.44 11.15 -29.82
C SER A 507 7.77 11.49 -30.53
N ASN A 508 7.82 12.59 -31.29
CA ASN A 508 9.02 13.00 -32.00
C ASN A 508 9.96 13.75 -31.05
N ARG A 509 11.12 13.16 -30.78
CA ARG A 509 12.10 13.72 -29.85
C ARG A 509 12.79 15.00 -30.33
N SER A 510 12.60 15.40 -31.59
CA SER A 510 13.35 16.51 -32.20
C SER A 510 12.93 17.89 -31.68
N ASP A 511 11.69 18.02 -31.19
CA ASP A 511 11.14 19.24 -30.61
C ASP A 511 11.00 19.18 -29.08
N ASP A 512 11.43 18.08 -28.48
CA ASP A 512 11.45 17.91 -27.03
C ASP A 512 12.51 18.81 -26.39
N TYR A 513 12.13 19.37 -25.25
CA TYR A 513 13.03 20.16 -24.43
C TYR A 513 12.90 19.75 -22.97
N MET A 514 13.95 20.02 -22.18
CA MET A 514 13.88 19.83 -20.74
C MET A 514 12.78 20.71 -20.17
N ALA A 515 11.84 20.12 -19.44
CA ALA A 515 10.71 20.82 -18.86
C ALA A 515 11.20 21.96 -17.95
N VAL A 516 10.51 23.11 -18.00
CA VAL A 516 10.96 24.34 -17.31
C VAL A 516 11.08 24.17 -15.79
N PHE A 517 10.29 23.27 -15.21
CA PHE A 517 10.31 22.96 -13.79
C PHE A 517 11.39 21.94 -13.41
N SER A 518 11.99 21.22 -14.36
CA SER A 518 12.96 20.17 -14.04
C SER A 518 14.21 20.78 -13.42
N SER A 519 14.58 20.32 -12.23
CA SER A 519 15.88 20.62 -11.65
C SER A 519 17.03 20.11 -12.53
N ARG A 520 18.17 20.79 -12.47
CA ARG A 520 19.38 20.48 -13.26
C ARG A 520 20.62 21.19 -12.74
N GLY A 521 21.78 20.73 -13.18
CA GLY A 521 23.06 21.41 -13.08
C GLY A 521 24.11 20.56 -12.38
N VAL A 522 24.88 21.20 -11.51
CA VAL A 522 25.93 20.59 -10.71
C VAL A 522 25.51 20.66 -9.24
N THR A 523 25.64 19.56 -8.51
CA THR A 523 25.40 19.53 -7.07
C THR A 523 26.46 20.36 -6.34
N MET A 524 26.21 20.72 -5.07
CA MET A 524 27.20 21.40 -4.24
C MET A 524 28.53 20.65 -4.10
N ASP A 525 28.50 19.33 -4.28
CA ASP A 525 29.67 18.44 -4.20
C ASP A 525 30.37 18.24 -5.56
N GLY A 526 29.90 18.92 -6.62
CA GLY A 526 30.58 18.95 -7.92
C GLY A 526 30.13 17.89 -8.93
N TYR A 527 29.03 17.17 -8.69
CA TYR A 527 28.52 16.15 -9.60
C TYR A 527 27.48 16.70 -10.57
N ASN A 528 27.56 16.33 -11.85
CA ASN A 528 26.54 16.70 -12.84
C ASN A 528 25.26 15.87 -12.61
N LYS A 529 24.12 16.55 -12.45
CA LYS A 529 22.79 15.95 -12.25
C LYS A 529 21.73 16.72 -13.06
N PRO A 530 20.63 16.08 -13.51
CA PRO A 530 20.37 14.64 -13.47
C PRO A 530 21.26 13.88 -14.45
N GLU A 531 21.44 12.57 -14.26
CA GLU A 531 22.15 11.74 -15.22
C GLU A 531 21.33 11.40 -16.47
N ILE A 532 20.00 11.36 -16.34
CA ILE A 532 19.12 10.96 -17.43
C ILE A 532 17.82 11.73 -17.40
N ILE A 533 17.24 11.91 -18.59
CA ILE A 533 15.93 12.55 -18.78
C ILE A 533 14.92 11.50 -19.24
N ALA A 534 13.68 11.64 -18.77
CA ALA A 534 12.51 10.94 -19.31
C ALA A 534 11.33 11.93 -19.46
N PRO A 535 10.26 11.59 -20.19
CA PRO A 535 9.05 12.41 -20.23
C PRO A 535 8.49 12.70 -18.84
N GLY A 536 8.02 13.93 -18.60
CA GLY A 536 7.52 14.32 -17.28
C GLY A 536 6.45 15.39 -17.28
N ARG A 537 6.01 15.87 -18.45
CA ARG A 537 4.93 16.86 -18.56
C ARG A 537 3.69 16.21 -19.15
N ASN A 538 2.53 16.47 -18.55
CA ASN A 538 1.22 16.00 -19.02
C ASN A 538 1.10 14.47 -19.09
N ILE A 539 1.74 13.76 -18.15
CA ILE A 539 1.73 12.29 -18.10
C ILE A 539 0.43 11.80 -17.48
N VAL A 540 -0.25 10.90 -18.19
CA VAL A 540 -1.48 10.26 -17.71
C VAL A 540 -1.14 8.95 -17.00
N GLY A 541 -1.69 8.77 -15.81
CA GLY A 541 -1.49 7.61 -14.94
C GLY A 541 -2.71 7.36 -14.07
N THR A 542 -2.80 6.19 -13.45
CA THR A 542 -3.92 5.79 -12.60
C THR A 542 -4.02 6.70 -11.37
N LEU A 543 -5.23 7.06 -10.96
CA LEU A 543 -5.53 7.82 -9.76
C LEU A 543 -6.16 6.91 -8.71
N SER A 544 -5.73 7.04 -7.46
CA SER A 544 -6.42 6.36 -6.35
C SER A 544 -7.87 6.82 -6.23
N TYR A 545 -8.80 5.90 -6.01
CA TYR A 545 -10.21 6.23 -5.81
C TYR A 545 -10.49 7.13 -4.59
N LYS A 546 -9.57 7.18 -3.60
CA LYS A 546 -9.63 8.06 -2.42
C LYS A 546 -8.77 9.32 -2.55
N SER A 547 -8.17 9.53 -3.71
CA SER A 547 -7.19 10.59 -3.91
C SER A 547 -7.76 11.98 -3.63
N TRP A 548 -7.03 12.74 -2.80
CA TRP A 548 -7.25 14.16 -2.60
C TRP A 548 -7.08 14.97 -3.91
N TRP A 549 -6.16 14.60 -4.80
CA TRP A 549 -5.96 15.28 -6.10
C TRP A 549 -7.22 15.35 -6.94
N ARG A 550 -8.12 14.37 -6.84
CA ARG A 550 -9.40 14.38 -7.57
C ARG A 550 -10.23 15.63 -7.26
N ASN A 551 -10.19 16.08 -6.01
CA ASN A 551 -11.00 17.20 -5.55
C ASN A 551 -10.31 18.54 -5.78
N ASP A 552 -8.99 18.60 -5.61
CA ASP A 552 -8.22 19.85 -5.71
C ASP A 552 -7.87 20.24 -7.16
N TYR A 553 -7.77 19.24 -8.06
CA TYR A 553 -7.41 19.42 -9.46
C TYR A 553 -8.38 18.71 -10.42
N PRO A 554 -9.69 19.05 -10.40
CA PRO A 554 -10.69 18.35 -11.21
C PRO A 554 -10.44 18.42 -12.72
N ASP A 555 -9.81 19.49 -13.21
CA ASP A 555 -9.47 19.66 -14.63
C ASP A 555 -8.38 18.70 -15.13
N ASN A 556 -7.63 18.09 -14.21
CA ASN A 556 -6.60 17.10 -14.50
C ASN A 556 -7.13 15.67 -14.44
N TYR A 557 -8.36 15.46 -13.94
CA TYR A 557 -9.00 14.16 -13.95
C TYR A 557 -9.27 13.71 -15.38
N VAL A 558 -8.87 12.48 -15.66
CA VAL A 558 -9.17 11.75 -16.90
C VAL A 558 -10.14 10.63 -16.52
N GLU A 559 -11.13 10.34 -17.35
CA GLU A 559 -12.14 9.31 -17.06
C GLU A 559 -11.51 7.96 -16.68
N ASN A 560 -12.28 7.10 -16.01
CA ASN A 560 -11.87 5.77 -15.57
C ASN A 560 -10.72 5.75 -14.54
N MET A 561 -10.71 6.74 -13.63
CA MET A 561 -9.68 6.86 -12.57
C MET A 561 -8.28 7.04 -13.15
N TYR A 562 -8.15 7.86 -14.19
CA TYR A 562 -6.87 8.35 -14.64
C TYR A 562 -6.71 9.82 -14.28
N PHE A 563 -5.48 10.29 -14.28
CA PHE A 563 -5.17 11.68 -13.94
C PHE A 563 -3.93 12.13 -14.69
N ARG A 564 -3.93 13.38 -15.13
CA ARG A 564 -2.82 13.98 -15.85
C ARG A 564 -1.99 14.85 -14.91
N ALA A 565 -0.74 14.48 -14.67
CA ALA A 565 0.18 15.21 -13.81
C ALA A 565 1.45 15.63 -14.56
N SER A 566 2.20 16.56 -13.97
CA SER A 566 3.53 16.97 -14.46
C SER A 566 4.51 17.04 -13.30
N GLY A 567 5.72 16.56 -13.50
CA GLY A 567 6.81 16.60 -12.52
C GLY A 567 7.90 15.60 -12.86
N THR A 568 9.09 15.79 -12.29
CA THR A 568 10.15 14.76 -12.32
C THR A 568 9.73 13.47 -11.62
N SER A 569 8.73 13.55 -10.72
CA SER A 569 8.05 12.42 -10.11
C SER A 569 7.34 11.50 -11.11
N MET A 570 6.96 12.01 -12.29
CA MET A 570 6.39 11.19 -13.36
C MET A 570 7.48 10.60 -14.27
N SER A 571 8.67 11.22 -14.30
CA SER A 571 9.81 10.75 -15.09
C SER A 571 10.58 9.62 -14.41
N ALA A 572 10.82 9.72 -13.09
CA ALA A 572 11.50 8.69 -12.30
C ALA A 572 10.89 7.28 -12.46
N PRO A 573 9.57 7.07 -12.34
CA PRO A 573 8.99 5.74 -12.48
C PRO A 573 9.11 5.16 -13.89
N MET A 574 9.24 5.99 -14.94
CA MET A 574 9.53 5.49 -16.29
C MET A 574 10.90 4.81 -16.34
N VAL A 575 11.90 5.43 -15.67
CA VAL A 575 13.25 4.87 -15.56
C VAL A 575 13.23 3.63 -14.66
N SER A 576 12.49 3.64 -13.55
CA SER A 576 12.32 2.45 -12.71
C SER A 576 11.72 1.26 -13.48
N GLY A 577 10.71 1.51 -14.33
CA GLY A 577 10.17 0.49 -15.22
C GLY A 577 11.20 0.02 -16.26
N ALA A 578 11.97 0.93 -16.85
CA ALA A 578 13.05 0.57 -17.79
C ALA A 578 14.13 -0.31 -17.14
N VAL A 579 14.49 -0.03 -15.88
CA VAL A 579 15.38 -0.88 -15.09
C VAL A 579 14.78 -2.27 -14.90
N ALA A 580 13.48 -2.38 -14.58
CA ALA A 580 12.83 -3.68 -14.45
C ALA A 580 12.80 -4.48 -15.75
N LEU A 581 12.60 -3.83 -16.90
CA LEU A 581 12.71 -4.47 -18.22
C LEU A 581 14.15 -4.97 -18.47
N LEU A 582 15.14 -4.14 -18.17
CA LEU A 582 16.55 -4.50 -18.34
C LEU A 582 16.96 -5.68 -17.45
N LEU A 583 16.54 -5.68 -16.18
CA LEU A 583 16.85 -6.76 -15.23
C LEU A 583 16.04 -8.04 -15.46
N GLN A 584 14.89 -7.98 -16.15
CA GLN A 584 14.27 -9.21 -16.67
C GLN A 584 15.16 -9.82 -17.77
N SER A 585 15.71 -9.00 -18.66
CA SER A 585 16.57 -9.46 -19.76
C SER A 585 17.92 -9.97 -19.28
N GLU A 586 18.55 -9.27 -18.35
CA GLU A 586 19.88 -9.59 -17.79
C GLU A 586 19.86 -9.49 -16.25
N PRO A 587 19.41 -10.55 -15.55
CA PRO A 587 19.16 -10.51 -14.09
C PRO A 587 20.38 -10.22 -13.21
N ASN A 588 21.58 -10.47 -13.72
CA ASN A 588 22.84 -10.39 -12.98
C ASN A 588 23.55 -9.03 -13.12
N LEU A 589 22.96 -8.05 -13.81
CA LEU A 589 23.56 -6.72 -13.89
C LEU A 589 23.57 -6.07 -12.50
N THR A 590 24.72 -5.48 -12.16
CA THR A 590 24.86 -4.65 -10.96
C THR A 590 24.22 -3.27 -11.19
N PRO A 591 23.89 -2.53 -10.12
CA PRO A 591 23.35 -1.19 -10.25
C PRO A 591 24.25 -0.22 -11.05
N ASP A 592 25.57 -0.31 -10.89
CA ASP A 592 26.52 0.49 -11.69
C ASP A 592 26.44 0.17 -13.19
N GLN A 593 26.28 -1.11 -13.54
CA GLN A 593 26.15 -1.54 -14.93
C GLN A 593 24.82 -1.10 -15.53
N VAL A 594 23.74 -1.16 -14.75
CA VAL A 594 22.43 -0.63 -15.13
C VAL A 594 22.50 0.88 -15.38
N LYS A 595 23.09 1.65 -14.45
CA LYS A 595 23.28 3.09 -14.59
C LYS A 595 24.12 3.45 -15.80
N TYR A 596 25.24 2.77 -16.00
CA TYR A 596 26.07 2.96 -17.18
C TYR A 596 25.27 2.71 -18.45
N ARG A 597 24.56 1.59 -18.52
CA ARG A 597 23.83 1.20 -19.73
C ARG A 597 22.76 2.22 -20.09
N LEU A 598 21.93 2.63 -19.12
CA LEU A 598 20.87 3.63 -19.36
C LEU A 598 21.43 4.99 -19.82
N THR A 599 22.51 5.46 -19.20
CA THR A 599 23.09 6.78 -19.48
C THR A 599 23.92 6.79 -20.76
N HIS A 600 24.60 5.68 -21.08
CA HIS A 600 25.45 5.56 -22.27
C HIS A 600 24.65 5.34 -23.56
N THR A 601 23.52 4.63 -23.48
CA THR A 601 22.67 4.37 -24.66
C THR A 601 21.59 5.43 -24.87
N GLY A 602 21.44 6.36 -23.94
CA GLY A 602 20.50 7.48 -24.07
C GLY A 602 20.85 8.35 -25.28
N SER A 603 19.83 8.71 -26.06
CA SER A 603 20.02 9.69 -27.14
C SER A 603 20.32 11.07 -26.55
N THR A 604 20.90 11.98 -27.31
CA THR A 604 21.22 13.32 -26.79
C THR A 604 20.01 14.24 -26.82
N MET A 605 19.52 14.67 -25.66
CA MET A 605 18.62 15.83 -25.58
C MET A 605 19.46 17.11 -25.57
N ARG A 606 19.31 17.91 -26.63
CA ARG A 606 19.96 19.21 -26.75
C ARG A 606 19.20 20.23 -25.93
N THR A 607 19.84 20.81 -24.93
CA THR A 607 19.31 22.03 -24.31
C THR A 607 19.98 23.24 -24.95
N LEU A 608 19.19 24.24 -25.37
CA LEU A 608 19.72 25.43 -26.05
C LEU A 608 20.68 26.26 -25.16
N LEU A 609 20.73 26.01 -23.85
CA LEU A 609 21.40 26.87 -22.87
C LEU A 609 22.20 26.14 -21.77
N PHE A 610 22.07 24.82 -21.57
CA PHE A 610 22.49 24.18 -20.30
C PHE A 610 23.20 22.81 -20.44
N GLY A 611 23.73 22.50 -21.62
CA GLY A 611 24.44 21.25 -21.90
C GLY A 611 23.54 20.13 -22.44
N ASP A 612 24.17 19.09 -22.96
CA ASP A 612 23.52 17.91 -23.50
C ASP A 612 23.29 16.89 -22.37
N TYR A 613 22.08 16.35 -22.26
CA TYR A 613 21.73 15.31 -21.28
C TYR A 613 21.36 14.00 -22.00
N PRO A 614 21.72 12.82 -21.45
CA PRO A 614 21.18 11.56 -21.91
C PRO A 614 19.66 11.56 -21.78
N TYR A 615 18.98 11.28 -22.88
CA TYR A 615 17.53 11.15 -22.96
C TYR A 615 17.23 9.68 -23.20
N MET A 616 16.51 9.05 -22.26
CA MET A 616 16.39 7.61 -22.16
C MET A 616 15.88 6.96 -23.45
N ASP A 617 16.48 5.82 -23.81
CA ASP A 617 16.01 4.94 -24.88
C ASP A 617 16.06 3.51 -24.34
N VAL A 618 14.89 2.96 -24.03
CA VAL A 618 14.76 1.68 -23.32
C VAL A 618 15.17 0.53 -24.23
N TYR A 619 14.85 0.61 -25.52
CA TYR A 619 15.26 -0.39 -26.49
C TYR A 619 16.78 -0.42 -26.67
N ALA A 620 17.41 0.75 -26.79
CA ALA A 620 18.87 0.83 -26.91
C ALA A 620 19.55 0.29 -25.64
N ALA A 621 19.01 0.57 -24.45
CA ALA A 621 19.53 0.04 -23.19
C ALA A 621 19.39 -1.48 -23.11
N VAL A 622 18.25 -2.06 -23.48
CA VAL A 622 18.04 -3.52 -23.44
C VAL A 622 18.86 -4.26 -24.52
N SER A 623 19.09 -3.63 -25.68
CA SER A 623 19.77 -4.27 -26.82
C SER A 623 21.30 -4.11 -26.84
N THR A 624 21.89 -3.34 -25.92
CA THR A 624 23.33 -3.09 -25.87
C THR A 624 24.00 -3.98 -24.80
N PRO A 625 24.76 -5.03 -25.20
CA PRO A 625 25.41 -5.93 -24.25
C PRO A 625 26.75 -5.32 -23.78
N THR A 626 26.70 -4.50 -22.72
CA THR A 626 27.89 -3.95 -22.06
C THR A 626 27.82 -4.15 -20.55
N THR A 627 28.95 -4.50 -19.95
CA THR A 627 29.12 -4.66 -18.51
C THR A 627 30.06 -3.59 -17.93
N GLU A 628 30.29 -2.50 -18.68
CA GLU A 628 30.95 -1.32 -18.12
C GLU A 628 30.13 -0.76 -16.96
N SER A 629 30.83 -0.22 -15.99
CA SER A 629 30.26 0.22 -14.72
C SER A 629 30.28 1.74 -14.62
N ALA A 630 29.19 2.31 -14.12
CA ALA A 630 29.16 3.68 -13.65
C ALA A 630 29.97 3.82 -12.34
N ASN A 631 29.96 5.03 -11.78
CA ASN A 631 30.48 5.35 -10.44
C ASN A 631 31.95 4.96 -10.18
N GLN A 632 32.73 4.74 -11.25
CA GLN A 632 34.18 4.54 -11.13
C GLN A 632 34.79 5.80 -10.49
N ASP A 633 35.60 5.59 -9.45
CA ASP A 633 36.27 6.64 -8.67
C ASP A 633 35.33 7.58 -7.88
N VAL A 634 34.05 7.24 -7.73
CA VAL A 634 33.13 7.97 -6.85
C VAL A 634 33.28 7.45 -5.42
N ILE A 635 33.61 8.34 -4.50
CA ILE A 635 33.73 7.99 -3.08
C ILE A 635 32.32 7.83 -2.50
N PRO A 636 31.99 6.68 -1.86
CA PRO A 636 30.72 6.52 -1.14
C PRO A 636 30.52 7.60 -0.08
N ASN A 637 29.28 7.78 0.33
CA ASN A 637 28.90 8.62 1.46
C ASN A 637 29.85 8.40 2.65
N MET A 638 30.27 9.50 3.27
CA MET A 638 31.33 9.49 4.27
C MET A 638 30.92 8.77 5.56
N LEU A 639 29.62 8.68 5.86
CA LEU A 639 29.12 7.88 6.98
C LEU A 639 29.42 6.39 6.75
N LEU A 640 29.20 5.88 5.54
CA LEU A 640 29.50 4.50 5.17
C LEU A 640 31.01 4.25 5.14
N ALA A 641 31.79 5.18 4.56
CA ALA A 641 33.24 5.06 4.50
C ALA A 641 33.87 5.01 5.91
N LYS A 642 33.36 5.82 6.86
CA LYS A 642 33.79 5.79 8.26
C LYS A 642 33.47 4.44 8.92
N MET A 643 32.25 3.92 8.73
CA MET A 643 31.86 2.61 9.27
C MET A 643 32.71 1.47 8.72
N ALA A 644 32.97 1.46 7.41
CA ALA A 644 33.83 0.45 6.76
C ALA A 644 35.27 0.51 7.28
N LEU A 645 35.80 1.72 7.50
CA LEU A 645 37.13 1.90 8.10
C LEU A 645 37.16 1.34 9.52
N ILE A 646 36.17 1.67 10.36
CA ILE A 646 36.05 1.15 11.73
C ILE A 646 36.01 -0.39 11.72
N ALA A 647 35.21 -0.99 10.84
CA ALA A 647 35.11 -2.45 10.72
C ALA A 647 36.42 -3.09 10.25
N TYR A 648 37.12 -2.48 9.29
CA TYR A 648 38.45 -2.93 8.87
C TYR A 648 39.44 -2.91 10.03
N TRP A 649 39.49 -1.83 10.82
CA TRP A 649 40.38 -1.74 11.99
C TRP A 649 40.05 -2.77 13.07
N ALA A 650 38.77 -3.05 13.32
CA ALA A 650 38.36 -4.08 14.27
C ALA A 650 38.82 -5.48 13.80
N SER A 651 38.55 -5.81 12.52
CA SER A 651 38.96 -7.09 11.94
C SER A 651 40.48 -7.28 11.86
N ALA A 652 41.25 -6.23 11.57
CA ALA A 652 42.70 -6.26 11.47
C ALA A 652 43.39 -6.46 12.84
N ASN A 653 42.70 -6.14 13.93
CA ASN A 653 43.20 -6.33 15.29
C ASN A 653 42.73 -7.63 15.95
N GLY A 654 41.97 -8.48 15.23
CA GLY A 654 41.49 -9.76 15.75
C GLY A 654 40.27 -9.65 16.68
N ASP A 655 39.57 -8.52 16.70
CA ASP A 655 38.27 -8.40 17.34
C ASP A 655 37.19 -8.87 16.35
N GLU A 656 36.64 -10.06 16.58
CA GLU A 656 35.54 -10.63 15.78
C GLU A 656 34.18 -9.96 16.09
N ASN A 657 34.12 -9.12 17.14
CA ASN A 657 32.94 -8.35 17.53
C ASN A 657 33.29 -6.87 17.60
N ILE A 658 32.70 -6.06 16.71
CA ILE A 658 32.59 -4.62 16.94
C ILE A 658 31.57 -4.43 18.05
N ASP A 659 32.05 -4.14 19.26
CA ASP A 659 31.18 -3.72 20.36
C ASP A 659 30.73 -2.27 20.12
N TRP A 660 29.54 -2.11 19.53
CA TRP A 660 28.91 -0.81 19.28
C TRP A 660 28.66 0.01 20.56
N SER A 661 28.76 -0.61 21.75
CA SER A 661 28.71 0.09 23.04
C SER A 661 30.02 0.78 23.42
N ASN A 662 31.12 0.49 22.71
CA ASN A 662 32.43 1.16 22.81
C ASN A 662 32.71 2.11 21.65
N VAL A 663 31.75 2.33 20.75
CA VAL A 663 31.76 3.53 19.91
C VAL A 663 31.63 4.71 20.87
N ASP A 664 32.73 5.43 21.05
CA ASP A 664 32.74 6.66 21.81
C ASP A 664 31.93 7.71 21.03
N TRP A 665 30.62 7.74 21.29
CA TRP A 665 29.72 8.77 20.79
C TRP A 665 30.15 10.17 21.27
N ASP A 666 31.06 10.29 22.25
CA ASP A 666 31.66 11.56 22.67
C ASP A 666 32.86 11.96 21.78
N ALA A 667 33.38 11.06 20.93
CA ALA A 667 34.36 11.38 19.88
C ALA A 667 33.70 11.90 18.59
N VAL A 668 32.37 11.75 18.46
CA VAL A 668 31.58 12.63 17.61
C VAL A 668 31.60 13.99 18.29
N ASN A 669 32.30 14.95 17.70
CA ASN A 669 32.39 16.29 18.26
C ASN A 669 31.01 16.97 18.18
N TRP A 670 30.17 16.75 19.20
CA TRP A 670 28.88 17.38 19.37
C TRP A 670 28.98 18.91 19.48
N ASP A 671 30.17 19.47 19.76
CA ASP A 671 30.43 20.92 19.75
C ASP A 671 30.58 21.49 18.32
N ALA A 672 30.71 20.64 17.29
CA ALA A 672 30.68 21.06 15.89
C ALA A 672 29.25 21.11 15.31
N VAL A 673 28.26 20.62 16.07
CA VAL A 673 26.84 20.79 15.78
C VAL A 673 26.40 22.10 16.43
N ASP A 674 25.98 23.07 15.64
CA ASP A 674 25.39 24.32 16.15
C ASP A 674 23.97 24.04 16.66
N TRP A 675 23.90 23.55 17.90
CA TRP A 675 22.65 23.23 18.60
C TRP A 675 21.77 24.45 18.88
N ASP A 676 22.33 25.65 18.80
CA ASP A 676 21.59 26.90 18.94
C ASP A 676 20.79 27.23 17.67
N ALA A 677 21.07 26.58 16.54
CA ALA A 677 20.30 26.67 15.30
C ALA A 677 19.11 25.70 15.24
N VAL A 678 18.99 24.78 16.22
CA VAL A 678 17.86 23.86 16.34
C VAL A 678 16.77 24.54 17.17
N ASP A 679 15.60 24.82 16.56
CA ASP A 679 14.45 25.33 17.31
C ASP A 679 13.80 24.20 18.12
N TRP A 680 14.33 23.97 19.31
CA TRP A 680 13.86 22.96 20.28
C TRP A 680 12.41 23.17 20.75
N ASN A 681 11.79 24.32 20.46
CA ASN A 681 10.38 24.56 20.75
C ASN A 681 9.43 23.87 19.76
N SER A 682 9.96 23.38 18.63
CA SER A 682 9.21 22.58 17.65
C SER A 682 9.13 21.09 18.01
N VAL A 683 9.89 20.66 19.03
CA VAL A 683 9.90 19.27 19.51
C VAL A 683 8.80 19.08 20.54
N ASN A 684 7.85 18.18 20.26
CA ASN A 684 6.81 17.80 21.21
C ASN A 684 7.35 16.78 22.24
N TRP A 685 7.92 17.30 23.31
CA TRP A 685 8.52 16.55 24.42
C TRP A 685 7.56 15.64 25.21
N GLY A 686 6.25 15.70 24.93
CA GLY A 686 5.23 14.89 25.59
C GLY A 686 5.18 13.41 25.15
N SER A 687 5.90 13.04 24.09
CA SER A 687 5.94 11.68 23.53
C SER A 687 7.20 10.89 23.92
N VAL A 688 8.11 11.51 24.67
CA VAL A 688 9.35 10.87 25.12
C VAL A 688 9.08 10.05 26.38
N ASN A 689 9.30 8.73 26.30
CA ASN A 689 9.24 7.85 27.47
C ASN A 689 10.51 8.00 28.32
N TRP A 690 10.49 8.95 29.26
CA TRP A 690 11.62 9.34 30.11
C TRP A 690 12.16 8.24 31.05
N GLY A 691 11.51 7.07 31.11
CA GLY A 691 11.89 5.95 31.96
C GLY A 691 13.13 5.16 31.51
N SER A 692 13.68 5.46 30.33
CA SER A 692 14.85 4.77 29.75
C SER A 692 16.12 5.61 29.69
N VAL A 693 16.08 6.85 30.18
CA VAL A 693 17.24 7.76 30.17
C VAL A 693 18.01 7.63 31.47
N ASN A 694 19.31 7.34 31.38
CA ASN A 694 20.23 7.30 32.52
C ASN A 694 20.75 8.71 32.83
N TRP A 695 20.19 9.38 33.84
CA TRP A 695 20.40 10.81 34.12
C TRP A 695 21.68 11.15 34.90
N GLY A 696 22.71 10.30 34.83
CA GLY A 696 23.92 10.42 35.64
C GLY A 696 24.84 11.61 35.31
N SER A 697 24.64 12.32 34.20
CA SER A 697 25.60 13.30 33.67
C SER A 697 25.01 14.62 33.16
N VAL A 698 23.74 14.94 33.48
CA VAL A 698 23.14 16.20 33.03
C VAL A 698 23.40 17.34 34.04
N ASN A 699 24.01 18.42 33.56
CA ASN A 699 24.26 19.65 34.33
C ASN A 699 23.06 20.59 34.21
N TRP A 700 22.18 20.59 35.21
CA TRP A 700 20.85 21.25 35.18
C TRP A 700 20.87 22.77 35.49
N GLY A 701 21.89 23.48 35.02
CA GLY A 701 22.10 24.90 35.37
C GLY A 701 21.09 25.90 34.76
N SER A 702 20.21 25.49 33.85
CA SER A 702 19.42 26.46 33.05
C SER A 702 18.04 25.99 32.59
N VAL A 703 17.45 24.96 33.22
CA VAL A 703 16.11 24.50 32.82
C VAL A 703 15.01 25.14 33.66
N ASN A 704 14.08 25.83 33.01
CA ASN A 704 12.95 26.51 33.63
C ASN A 704 11.73 25.57 33.67
N TRP A 705 11.52 24.92 34.80
CA TRP A 705 10.47 23.90 34.96
C TRP A 705 9.13 24.49 35.37
N GLY A 706 8.41 25.06 34.41
CA GLY A 706 6.99 25.36 34.57
C GLY A 706 6.15 24.13 34.23
N SER A 707 5.57 23.47 35.23
CA SER A 707 4.60 22.37 35.13
C SER A 707 5.10 21.02 34.58
N VAL A 708 5.75 20.23 35.45
CA VAL A 708 5.90 18.77 35.25
C VAL A 708 5.29 18.03 36.44
N ASN A 709 4.45 17.04 36.17
CA ASN A 709 3.73 16.25 37.16
C ASN A 709 4.50 14.95 37.45
N TRP A 710 5.19 14.87 38.59
CA TRP A 710 6.12 13.79 38.91
C TRP A 710 5.47 12.72 39.79
N GLY A 711 4.83 11.73 39.17
CA GLY A 711 4.42 10.51 39.85
C GLY A 711 5.45 9.41 39.59
N SER A 712 6.31 9.13 40.58
CA SER A 712 7.35 8.08 40.62
C SER A 712 8.67 8.36 39.89
N VAL A 713 9.60 9.06 40.58
CA VAL A 713 11.03 9.05 40.22
C VAL A 713 11.84 8.70 41.47
N ASN A 714 12.78 7.76 41.34
CA ASN A 714 13.63 7.26 42.42
C ASN A 714 14.98 7.97 42.36
N TRP A 715 15.26 8.86 43.32
CA TRP A 715 16.44 9.76 43.28
C TRP A 715 17.54 9.24 44.21
N GLY A 716 18.49 8.48 43.67
CA GLY A 716 19.61 7.94 44.45
C GLY A 716 20.79 8.90 44.67
N SER A 717 20.93 9.95 43.87
CA SER A 717 22.12 10.82 43.94
C SER A 717 21.96 12.06 43.05
N VAL A 718 21.49 13.18 43.62
CA VAL A 718 21.52 14.49 42.94
C VAL A 718 22.04 15.54 43.92
N ASN A 719 22.98 16.37 43.47
CA ASN A 719 23.59 17.46 44.23
C ASN A 719 22.82 18.77 43.97
N TRP A 720 21.97 19.18 44.92
CA TRP A 720 20.95 20.23 44.73
C TRP A 720 21.41 21.64 45.12
N GLY A 721 22.55 22.10 44.57
CA GLY A 721 23.16 23.37 44.98
C GLY A 721 22.42 24.66 44.61
N SER A 722 21.45 24.65 43.69
CA SER A 722 20.86 25.92 43.19
C SER A 722 19.56 25.76 42.41
N VAL A 723 18.47 25.29 43.03
CA VAL A 723 17.14 25.29 42.40
C VAL A 723 16.18 26.23 43.14
N ASN A 724 15.48 27.09 42.39
CA ASN A 724 14.53 28.08 42.89
C ASN A 724 13.10 27.52 42.86
N TRP A 725 12.59 27.10 44.02
CA TRP A 725 11.36 26.28 44.16
C TRP A 725 10.09 27.08 44.40
N GLY A 726 9.72 27.97 43.47
CA GLY A 726 8.58 28.88 43.66
C GLY A 726 7.18 28.26 43.61
N SER A 727 6.99 27.00 43.18
CA SER A 727 5.62 26.51 42.90
C SER A 727 5.44 24.98 42.77
N VAL A 728 5.97 24.18 43.71
CA VAL A 728 5.72 22.72 43.71
C VAL A 728 4.85 22.28 44.90
N ASN A 729 3.78 21.54 44.61
CA ASN A 729 2.81 21.01 45.58
C ASN A 729 3.22 19.58 45.99
N TRP A 730 3.61 19.38 47.25
CA TRP A 730 4.21 18.13 47.75
C TRP A 730 3.21 17.31 48.57
N GLY A 731 2.34 16.56 47.90
CA GLY A 731 1.27 15.79 48.54
C GLY A 731 1.63 14.40 49.07
N SER A 732 2.77 13.80 48.71
CA SER A 732 2.99 12.38 49.01
C SER A 732 4.44 11.89 48.82
N VAL A 733 5.38 12.32 49.68
CA VAL A 733 6.73 11.73 49.72
C VAL A 733 7.03 11.19 51.12
N ASN A 734 7.46 9.92 51.19
CA ASN A 734 7.80 9.20 52.42
C ASN A 734 9.32 9.28 52.66
N TRP A 735 9.75 9.99 53.70
CA TRP A 735 11.15 10.35 53.97
C TRP A 735 11.85 9.38 54.95
N GLY A 736 11.93 8.10 54.58
CA GLY A 736 12.37 7.03 55.50
C GLY A 736 13.88 6.76 55.60
N SER A 737 14.74 7.35 54.76
CA SER A 737 16.16 6.94 54.76
C SER A 737 17.04 7.91 53.97
N VAL A 738 17.55 8.94 54.64
CA VAL A 738 18.77 9.64 54.23
C VAL A 738 19.60 9.89 55.50
N ASN A 739 20.81 9.34 55.51
CA ASN A 739 21.83 9.57 56.54
C ASN A 739 22.68 10.76 56.09
N TRP A 740 22.86 11.76 56.96
CA TRP A 740 23.63 12.97 56.67
C TRP A 740 25.02 12.86 57.29
N ASP A 741 26.05 12.81 56.44
CA ASP A 741 27.39 13.31 56.71
C ASP A 741 27.98 13.88 55.42
#